data_AF-A0A8H4R5A4-F1
#
_entry.id   AF-A0A8H4R5A4-F1
#
_cell.length_a   1.000
_cell.length_b   1.000
_cell.length_c   1.000
_cell.angle_alpha   90.00
_cell.angle_beta   90.00
_cell.angle_gamma   90.00
#
_symmetry.space_group_name_H-M   'P 1'
#
loop_
_entity.id
_entity.type
_entity.pdbx_description
1 polymer ?
#
loop_
_entity_poly.entity_id
_entity_poly.type
_entity_poly.pdbx_seq_one_letter_code
_entity_poly.pdbx_strand_id
1 'polypeptide(L)'
;MSEIFEKPEDASITSSKEESEAFKESRVFAASGDRLVEQGSYNTAIVMYDEALQLIPDDTTILLSRSLAYLLSEPPAIDLAQKDVERCLDVEPENWQAWQLKGDLLIRNNNFHEAEPAFLKAITYSKGMDKVRAQRSLADGRSKANVAVPLPISNTSLHRNASIARRPLPAYEPPTAELTQLTVELDQPSTSLASEVETLTVEPEEMTIRPEDLEPAPSQRLTRRGSRMARQPTVIRSDTESSARSEPAQSLPMRTVEIMELTNTDNIPDEAPPDYSPRVNSQTLDQMSPDELVNRMEALAEGLASKTQGGLALKAFTGPDGIDSVVVLLAGLPPEQMLGAEPFVPVINPAFEAMTVDCIRFPGNTFEDIDAEAFAFYSAKVPGTVLIAGYSQEYREHQLLRQPHVNIFKEGQISLPKVPLKNIMKRLQEIQLAPAGTDLENDSELATKFLGLSALEILRTGFHIGGSRQSKIESICLMFTHTAYEDPTRFVDIPQIPSIAFHFLEQEDQNEQVRDFFYQMLIGIELVVRLRKEPTTTSWHGIVSDHLSNVMAMAAQLIQGVLILSPNADESKYSFFPVKHQKQTEALIQFAETLSWPCLDEARGKIENAFTDLVQNSQSTYAICDWLFGVTKPGKLFRHGLMACLVQSSPSISEVGSASFYNDGLVVKGKSYWPQRNVLGRVFGALQSSKMVCGWVGPVQAPEGDLSGWFTLTARRLDIPAPASPDGSSAAVTDIISSYFSNTQEMAFSLTNLDDYIQSTPPPKPAGSQTVVFKSYKLDQVPAGTNVKEYRATLYFEIDGKEVSYALFTNPIFVNATPCIGDNHAMHKAQQLAFHKNTIRVAELGETLLEKGTLLTIYAIGDQEELLARAWCAERGRHAVVRRDGSAQNCCYSCAAGIACSVSGLGFDVLIWSCVA
;
A
#
# COMPACT_ATOMS: atom_id res chain seq x y z
N MET A 1 30.33 -23.87 9.00
CA MET A 1 30.60 -24.76 7.86
C MET A 1 32.10 -25.01 7.63
N SER A 2 32.99 -24.32 8.35
CA SER A 2 34.46 -24.25 8.17
C SER A 2 35.28 -25.53 8.47
N GLU A 3 34.69 -26.73 8.40
CA GLU A 3 35.38 -28.02 8.64
C GLU A 3 34.95 -29.11 7.63
N ILE A 4 34.42 -28.72 6.46
CA ILE A 4 33.87 -29.65 5.46
C ILE A 4 34.86 -29.95 4.32
N PHE A 5 35.84 -29.07 4.07
CA PHE A 5 36.81 -29.19 2.97
C PHE A 5 38.26 -29.32 3.47
N GLU A 6 38.61 -30.46 4.08
CA GLU A 6 40.01 -30.89 4.16
C GLU A 6 40.48 -31.41 2.79
N LYS A 7 41.67 -30.99 2.35
CA LYS A 7 42.28 -31.46 1.10
C LYS A 7 42.88 -32.86 1.29
N PRO A 8 42.60 -33.84 0.43
CA PRO A 8 43.37 -35.09 0.39
C PRO A 8 44.77 -34.86 -0.20
N GLU A 9 45.77 -35.57 0.33
CA GLU A 9 47.16 -35.54 -0.13
C GLU A 9 47.43 -36.47 -1.33
N ASP A 10 48.63 -36.34 -1.93
CA ASP A 10 49.00 -36.91 -3.24
C ASP A 10 48.88 -38.44 -3.39
N ALA A 11 48.36 -38.87 -4.55
CA ALA A 11 48.35 -40.27 -5.01
C ALA A 11 48.76 -40.45 -6.49
N SER A 12 49.79 -39.70 -6.91
CA SER A 12 50.67 -39.93 -8.08
C SER A 12 50.10 -40.67 -9.32
N ILE A 13 49.80 -39.92 -10.40
CA ILE A 13 50.09 -40.36 -11.78
C ILE A 13 50.92 -39.26 -12.43
N THR A 14 52.13 -39.58 -12.90
CA THR A 14 53.08 -38.60 -13.42
C THR A 14 53.08 -38.51 -14.95
N SER A 15 53.15 -37.26 -15.45
CA SER A 15 53.57 -36.86 -16.80
C SER A 15 52.66 -37.19 -18.02
N SER A 16 51.73 -36.28 -18.29
CA SER A 16 51.85 -35.42 -19.50
C SER A 16 51.22 -34.05 -19.17
N LYS A 17 51.96 -32.95 -19.13
CA LYS A 17 52.43 -32.16 -20.28
C LYS A 17 51.35 -31.60 -21.22
N GLU A 18 50.13 -31.40 -20.71
CA GLU A 18 49.24 -30.29 -21.10
C GLU A 18 48.01 -30.27 -20.16
N GLU A 19 48.18 -29.71 -18.95
CA GLU A 19 47.03 -29.20 -18.20
C GLU A 19 46.48 -28.00 -18.97
N SER A 20 45.32 -28.16 -19.58
CA SER A 20 44.70 -27.11 -20.41
C SER A 20 44.43 -25.84 -19.61
N GLU A 21 44.42 -24.71 -20.32
CA GLU A 21 44.05 -23.40 -19.77
C GLU A 21 42.66 -23.47 -19.14
N ALA A 22 41.70 -24.08 -19.85
CA ALA A 22 40.36 -24.41 -19.38
C ALA A 22 40.31 -25.25 -18.08
N PHE A 23 41.28 -26.14 -17.80
CA PHE A 23 41.31 -26.88 -16.53
C PHE A 23 41.68 -25.98 -15.34
N LYS A 24 42.53 -24.98 -15.56
CA LYS A 24 42.92 -24.00 -14.53
C LYS A 24 41.81 -22.98 -14.33
N GLU A 25 41.23 -22.52 -15.42
CA GLU A 25 40.10 -21.58 -15.47
C GLU A 25 38.83 -22.16 -14.82
N SER A 26 38.44 -23.40 -15.16
CA SER A 26 37.34 -24.13 -14.51
C SER A 26 37.52 -24.20 -12.99
N ARG A 27 38.74 -24.48 -12.52
CA ARG A 27 39.05 -24.51 -11.08
C ARG A 27 39.03 -23.13 -10.41
N VAL A 28 39.26 -22.03 -11.14
CA VAL A 28 39.08 -20.67 -10.63
C VAL A 28 37.60 -20.34 -10.45
N PHE A 29 36.76 -20.68 -11.43
CA PHE A 29 35.31 -20.54 -11.32
C PHE A 29 34.72 -21.40 -10.19
N ALA A 30 35.13 -22.66 -10.07
CA ALA A 30 34.73 -23.53 -8.96
C ALA A 30 35.11 -22.94 -7.58
N ALA A 31 36.36 -22.49 -7.42
CA ALA A 31 36.82 -21.83 -6.19
C ALA A 31 36.20 -20.43 -5.96
N SER A 32 35.51 -19.85 -6.95
CA SER A 32 34.63 -18.69 -6.77
C SER A 32 33.28 -19.12 -6.22
N GLY A 33 32.67 -20.16 -6.80
CA GLY A 33 31.44 -20.77 -6.30
C GLY A 33 31.56 -21.22 -4.85
N ASP A 34 32.65 -21.91 -4.48
CA ASP A 34 32.88 -22.40 -3.12
C ASP A 34 32.89 -21.25 -2.09
N ARG A 35 33.53 -20.13 -2.40
CA ARG A 35 33.55 -18.93 -1.53
C ARG A 35 32.17 -18.29 -1.42
N LEU A 36 31.37 -18.29 -2.49
CA LEU A 36 29.99 -17.80 -2.45
C LEU A 36 29.07 -18.73 -1.64
N VAL A 37 29.29 -20.06 -1.67
CA VAL A 37 28.63 -21.03 -0.78
C VAL A 37 28.98 -20.78 0.69
N GLU A 38 30.26 -20.49 1.01
CA GLU A 38 30.67 -20.13 2.37
C GLU A 38 30.05 -18.81 2.86
N GLN A 39 29.81 -17.86 1.94
CA GLN A 39 29.10 -16.60 2.20
C GLN A 39 27.56 -16.74 2.23
N GLY A 40 27.01 -17.92 1.93
CA GLY A 40 25.56 -18.17 1.87
C GLY A 40 24.86 -17.68 0.60
N SER A 41 25.62 -17.22 -0.41
CA SER A 41 25.09 -16.66 -1.67
C SER A 41 24.93 -17.75 -2.73
N TYR A 42 24.05 -18.72 -2.47
CA TYR A 42 23.91 -19.95 -3.26
C TYR A 42 23.49 -19.71 -4.72
N ASN A 43 22.58 -18.74 -4.98
CA ASN A 43 22.11 -18.42 -6.33
C ASN A 43 23.26 -17.93 -7.23
N THR A 44 24.18 -17.12 -6.71
CA THR A 44 25.38 -16.68 -7.45
C THR A 44 26.46 -17.76 -7.52
N ALA A 45 26.55 -18.64 -6.53
CA ALA A 45 27.48 -19.77 -6.58
C ALA A 45 27.15 -20.75 -7.72
N ILE A 46 25.85 -21.01 -7.95
CA ILE A 46 25.37 -21.83 -9.08
C ILE A 46 25.91 -21.31 -10.41
N VAL A 47 25.83 -20.00 -10.67
CA VAL A 47 26.33 -19.39 -11.92
C VAL A 47 27.85 -19.60 -12.07
N MET A 48 28.62 -19.48 -10.99
CA MET A 48 30.07 -19.77 -11.04
C MET A 48 30.35 -21.26 -11.31
N TYR A 49 29.55 -22.16 -10.78
CA TYR A 49 29.66 -23.59 -11.10
C TYR A 49 29.16 -23.92 -12.51
N ASP A 50 28.21 -23.17 -13.07
CA ASP A 50 27.76 -23.30 -14.47
C ASP A 50 28.88 -22.93 -15.45
N GLU A 51 29.59 -21.81 -15.22
CA GLU A 51 30.79 -21.44 -16.01
C GLU A 51 31.92 -22.47 -15.86
N ALA A 52 32.17 -22.95 -14.63
CA ALA A 52 33.16 -23.99 -14.39
C ALA A 52 32.86 -25.31 -15.15
N LEU A 53 31.58 -25.68 -15.25
CA LEU A 53 31.10 -26.87 -15.97
C LEU A 53 30.93 -26.66 -17.48
N GLN A 54 30.86 -25.43 -17.99
CA GLN A 54 31.01 -25.18 -19.43
C GLN A 54 32.42 -25.56 -19.92
N LEU A 55 33.43 -25.39 -19.07
CA LEU A 55 34.82 -25.73 -19.36
C LEU A 55 35.14 -27.22 -19.10
N ILE A 56 34.52 -27.85 -18.10
CA ILE A 56 34.62 -29.30 -17.84
C ILE A 56 33.22 -29.88 -17.51
N PRO A 57 32.44 -30.33 -18.50
CA PRO A 57 31.03 -30.73 -18.29
C PRO A 57 30.78 -31.94 -17.37
N ASP A 58 31.80 -32.75 -17.12
CA ASP A 58 31.71 -34.02 -16.37
C ASP A 58 32.58 -34.04 -15.10
N ASP A 59 32.95 -32.88 -14.54
CA ASP A 59 33.60 -32.81 -13.23
C ASP A 59 32.61 -33.13 -12.10
N THR A 60 32.77 -34.30 -11.48
CA THR A 60 31.90 -34.79 -10.40
C THR A 60 31.98 -33.96 -9.13
N THR A 61 33.11 -33.30 -8.85
CA THR A 61 33.26 -32.44 -7.68
C THR A 61 32.41 -31.18 -7.86
N ILE A 62 32.47 -30.58 -9.05
CA ILE A 62 31.73 -29.34 -9.35
C ILE A 62 30.23 -29.63 -9.49
N LEU A 63 29.83 -30.77 -10.10
CA LEU A 63 28.44 -31.23 -10.11
C LEU A 63 27.87 -31.45 -8.69
N LEU A 64 28.67 -31.96 -7.75
CA LEU A 64 28.26 -32.12 -6.35
C LEU A 64 28.14 -30.78 -5.62
N SER A 65 29.08 -29.86 -5.82
CA SER A 65 28.99 -28.52 -5.24
C SER A 65 27.81 -27.72 -5.79
N ARG A 66 27.54 -27.81 -7.10
CA ARG A 66 26.39 -27.15 -7.74
C ARG A 66 25.05 -27.74 -7.31
N SER A 67 24.93 -29.07 -7.23
CA SER A 67 23.71 -29.72 -6.74
C SER A 67 23.44 -29.44 -5.25
N LEU A 68 24.48 -29.30 -4.42
CA LEU A 68 24.33 -28.81 -3.05
C LEU A 68 23.88 -27.34 -3.03
N ALA A 69 24.42 -26.48 -3.90
CA ALA A 69 23.97 -25.10 -4.02
C ALA A 69 22.52 -24.99 -4.51
N TYR A 70 22.07 -25.80 -5.48
CA TYR A 70 20.65 -25.91 -5.89
C TYR A 70 19.73 -26.46 -4.79
N LEU A 71 20.26 -27.22 -3.82
CA LEU A 71 19.52 -27.69 -2.64
C LEU A 71 19.47 -26.63 -1.53
N LEU A 72 20.38 -25.66 -1.53
CA LEU A 72 20.43 -24.54 -0.58
C LEU A 72 19.93 -23.21 -1.17
N SER A 73 19.65 -23.15 -2.47
CA SER A 73 19.12 -21.98 -3.16
C SER A 73 17.73 -21.58 -2.65
N GLU A 74 17.41 -20.30 -2.80
CA GLU A 74 16.08 -19.76 -2.53
C GLU A 74 15.53 -19.16 -3.84
N PRO A 75 14.48 -19.76 -4.44
CA PRO A 75 13.85 -21.04 -4.10
C PRO A 75 14.75 -22.27 -4.38
N PRO A 76 14.55 -23.41 -3.68
CA PRO A 76 15.38 -24.61 -3.85
C PRO A 76 15.05 -25.36 -5.15
N ALA A 77 16.00 -25.43 -6.08
CA ALA A 77 15.81 -26.04 -7.41
C ALA A 77 16.07 -27.57 -7.38
N ILE A 78 15.22 -28.30 -6.66
CA ILE A 78 15.41 -29.73 -6.35
C ILE A 78 15.54 -30.60 -7.62
N ASP A 79 14.78 -30.30 -8.68
CA ASP A 79 14.85 -31.05 -9.95
C ASP A 79 16.21 -30.91 -10.66
N LEU A 80 16.84 -29.73 -10.58
CA LEU A 80 18.18 -29.49 -11.13
C LEU A 80 19.25 -30.16 -10.28
N ALA A 81 19.13 -30.06 -8.95
CA ALA A 81 20.01 -30.78 -8.02
C ALA A 81 19.97 -32.30 -8.25
N GLN A 82 18.78 -32.89 -8.46
CA GLN A 82 18.65 -34.32 -8.77
C GLN A 82 19.33 -34.68 -10.09
N LYS A 83 19.15 -33.87 -11.15
CA LYS A 83 19.76 -34.10 -12.47
C LYS A 83 21.30 -34.08 -12.41
N ASP A 84 21.87 -33.17 -11.64
CA ASP A 84 23.32 -33.06 -11.44
C ASP A 84 23.89 -34.22 -10.62
N VAL A 85 23.18 -34.65 -9.56
CA VAL A 85 23.56 -35.85 -8.78
C VAL A 85 23.43 -37.13 -9.62
N GLU A 86 22.46 -37.21 -10.52
CA GLU A 86 22.34 -38.31 -11.47
C GLU A 86 23.48 -38.30 -12.49
N ARG A 87 23.85 -37.13 -13.03
CA ARG A 87 25.03 -37.01 -13.90
C ARG A 87 26.32 -37.40 -13.19
N CYS A 88 26.49 -37.00 -11.93
CA CYS A 88 27.62 -37.40 -11.10
C CYS A 88 27.69 -38.93 -10.91
N LEU A 89 26.55 -39.61 -10.73
CA LEU A 89 26.47 -41.06 -10.56
C LEU A 89 26.62 -41.85 -11.88
N ASP A 90 26.32 -41.24 -13.03
CA ASP A 90 26.62 -41.81 -14.35
C ASP A 90 28.14 -41.81 -14.63
N VAL A 91 28.87 -40.79 -14.17
CA VAL A 91 30.33 -40.64 -14.34
C VAL A 91 31.11 -41.42 -13.27
N GLU A 92 30.71 -41.31 -12.00
CA GLU A 92 31.32 -42.04 -10.87
C GLU A 92 30.26 -42.84 -10.06
N PRO A 93 29.92 -44.06 -10.49
CA PRO A 93 28.91 -44.90 -9.81
C PRO A 93 29.25 -45.27 -8.35
N GLU A 94 30.53 -45.18 -7.96
CA GLU A 94 31.02 -45.44 -6.60
C GLU A 94 31.15 -44.17 -5.73
N ASN A 95 30.75 -42.98 -6.22
CA ASN A 95 30.87 -41.74 -5.46
C ASN A 95 29.87 -41.74 -4.27
N TRP A 96 30.40 -41.86 -3.05
CA TRP A 96 29.57 -41.99 -1.85
C TRP A 96 28.86 -40.68 -1.45
N GLN A 97 29.42 -39.52 -1.83
CA GLN A 97 28.82 -38.21 -1.57
C GLN A 97 27.60 -38.01 -2.46
N ALA A 98 27.68 -38.41 -3.73
CA ALA A 98 26.54 -38.41 -4.66
C ALA A 98 25.41 -39.33 -4.17
N TRP A 99 25.73 -40.54 -3.70
CA TRP A 99 24.72 -41.44 -3.11
C TRP A 99 24.10 -40.87 -1.82
N GLN A 100 24.84 -40.11 -1.01
CA GLN A 100 24.29 -39.43 0.17
C GLN A 100 23.35 -38.29 -0.25
N LEU A 101 23.81 -37.39 -1.12
CA LEU A 101 23.03 -36.22 -1.55
C LEU A 101 21.76 -36.64 -2.29
N LYS A 102 21.78 -37.76 -3.03
CA LYS A 102 20.57 -38.39 -3.60
C LYS A 102 19.56 -38.82 -2.52
N GLY A 103 20.02 -39.36 -1.39
CA GLY A 103 19.16 -39.67 -0.25
C GLY A 103 18.56 -38.43 0.41
N ASP A 104 19.36 -37.37 0.56
CA ASP A 104 18.92 -36.09 1.15
C ASP A 104 17.91 -35.35 0.24
N LEU A 105 18.08 -35.42 -1.09
CA LEU A 105 17.11 -34.95 -2.09
C LEU A 105 15.78 -35.74 -2.03
N LEU A 106 15.86 -37.07 -1.97
CA LEU A 106 14.67 -37.94 -1.88
C LEU A 106 13.89 -37.72 -0.58
N ILE A 107 14.54 -37.37 0.53
CA ILE A 107 13.87 -36.91 1.76
C ILE A 107 13.10 -35.61 1.52
N ARG A 108 13.70 -34.61 0.86
CA ARG A 108 13.02 -33.33 0.57
C ARG A 108 11.81 -33.51 -0.35
N ASN A 109 11.88 -34.43 -1.30
CA ASN A 109 10.75 -34.83 -2.15
C ASN A 109 9.77 -35.82 -1.48
N ASN A 110 9.86 -36.04 -0.16
CA ASN A 110 9.02 -36.97 0.63
C ASN A 110 9.06 -38.46 0.18
N ASN A 111 10.01 -38.84 -0.67
CA ASN A 111 10.18 -40.19 -1.21
C ASN A 111 11.05 -41.07 -0.27
N PHE A 112 10.66 -41.15 1.01
CA PHE A 112 11.42 -41.83 2.07
C PHE A 112 11.77 -43.30 1.74
N HIS A 113 10.91 -44.01 1.01
CA HIS A 113 11.12 -45.41 0.61
C HIS A 113 12.28 -45.59 -0.40
N GLU A 114 12.64 -44.55 -1.15
CA GLU A 114 13.78 -44.59 -2.09
C GLU A 114 15.04 -43.95 -1.50
N ALA A 115 14.90 -43.09 -0.48
CA ALA A 115 16.04 -42.48 0.22
C ALA A 115 16.89 -43.52 0.98
N GLU A 116 16.26 -44.48 1.67
CA GLU A 116 16.98 -45.53 2.43
C GLU A 116 17.97 -46.35 1.57
N PRO A 117 17.59 -46.94 0.42
CA PRO A 117 18.56 -47.65 -0.43
C PRO A 117 19.64 -46.75 -1.04
N ALA A 118 19.42 -45.43 -1.18
CA ALA A 118 20.47 -44.50 -1.59
C ALA A 118 21.53 -44.31 -0.48
N PHE A 119 21.11 -44.06 0.77
CA PHE A 119 22.04 -43.98 1.91
C PHE A 119 22.77 -45.31 2.16
N LEU A 120 22.11 -46.46 2.00
CA LEU A 120 22.77 -47.76 2.12
C LEU A 120 23.88 -47.93 1.09
N LYS A 121 23.73 -47.41 -0.14
CA LYS A 121 24.81 -47.38 -1.15
C LYS A 121 25.95 -46.45 -0.74
N ALA A 122 25.66 -45.26 -0.20
CA ALA A 122 26.69 -44.37 0.36
C ALA A 122 27.52 -45.10 1.44
N ILE A 123 26.88 -45.89 2.31
CA ILE A 123 27.51 -46.70 3.37
C ILE A 123 28.34 -47.89 2.81
N THR A 124 28.03 -48.40 1.61
CA THR A 124 28.85 -49.45 0.96
C THR A 124 30.10 -48.91 0.27
N TYR A 125 30.04 -47.73 -0.33
CA TYR A 125 31.19 -47.14 -1.05
C TYR A 125 32.12 -46.31 -0.14
N SER A 126 31.58 -45.68 0.91
CA SER A 126 32.37 -44.93 1.91
C SER A 126 33.31 -45.81 2.74
N LYS A 127 34.44 -45.22 3.13
CA LYS A 127 35.53 -45.85 3.91
C LYS A 127 35.86 -44.98 5.13
N GLY A 128 36.56 -45.53 6.12
CA GLY A 128 37.03 -44.77 7.28
C GLY A 128 35.94 -43.95 7.99
N MET A 129 36.22 -42.66 8.22
CA MET A 129 35.32 -41.73 8.91
C MET A 129 34.05 -41.40 8.10
N ASP A 130 34.14 -41.39 6.77
CA ASP A 130 33.02 -41.06 5.89
C ASP A 130 31.86 -42.05 6.03
N LYS A 131 32.17 -43.30 6.37
CA LYS A 131 31.17 -44.32 6.67
C LYS A 131 30.34 -44.00 7.91
N VAL A 132 30.91 -43.32 8.90
CA VAL A 132 30.19 -42.82 10.07
C VAL A 132 29.30 -41.63 9.68
N ARG A 133 29.77 -40.75 8.79
CA ARG A 133 28.97 -39.63 8.23
C ARG A 133 27.76 -40.17 7.46
N ALA A 134 27.94 -41.13 6.55
CA ALA A 134 26.86 -41.75 5.80
C ALA A 134 25.87 -42.56 6.69
N GLN A 135 26.38 -43.25 7.73
CA GLN A 135 25.53 -43.91 8.73
C GLN A 135 24.68 -42.94 9.54
N ARG A 136 25.20 -41.74 9.85
CA ARG A 136 24.43 -40.67 10.50
C ARG A 136 23.32 -40.15 9.59
N SER A 137 23.61 -39.88 8.32
CA SER A 137 22.58 -39.44 7.35
C SER A 137 21.45 -40.46 7.19
N LEU A 138 21.75 -41.78 7.20
CA LEU A 138 20.71 -42.82 7.24
C LEU A 138 19.86 -42.78 8.52
N ALA A 139 20.47 -42.50 9.68
CA ALA A 139 19.74 -42.38 10.95
C ALA A 139 18.83 -41.13 10.98
N ASP A 140 19.34 -40.00 10.49
CA ASP A 140 18.60 -38.74 10.38
C ASP A 140 17.51 -38.78 9.29
N GLY A 141 17.65 -39.64 8.28
CA GLY A 141 16.59 -39.97 7.32
C GLY A 141 15.49 -40.86 7.91
N ARG A 142 15.87 -41.92 8.63
CA ARG A 142 14.93 -42.82 9.32
C ARG A 142 14.14 -42.13 10.42
N SER A 143 14.73 -41.17 11.15
CA SER A 143 14.00 -40.40 12.17
C SER A 143 12.90 -39.54 11.55
N LYS A 144 13.20 -38.83 10.46
CA LYS A 144 12.22 -38.06 9.67
C LYS A 144 11.10 -38.94 9.11
N ALA A 145 11.44 -40.10 8.55
CA ALA A 145 10.45 -41.06 8.05
C ALA A 145 9.49 -41.56 9.15
N ASN A 146 10.01 -41.87 10.34
CA ASN A 146 9.19 -42.34 11.48
C ASN A 146 8.22 -41.28 12.03
N VAL A 147 8.50 -39.98 11.85
CA VAL A 147 7.57 -38.90 12.23
C VAL A 147 6.37 -38.81 11.27
N ALA A 148 6.49 -39.34 10.06
CA ALA A 148 5.49 -39.21 8.98
C ALA A 148 4.50 -40.40 8.86
N VAL A 149 4.55 -41.40 9.74
CA VAL A 149 3.70 -42.61 9.65
C VAL A 149 2.65 -42.66 10.78
N PRO A 150 1.36 -42.38 10.47
CA PRO A 150 0.26 -42.68 11.39
C PRO A 150 0.10 -44.20 11.59
N LEU A 151 -0.26 -44.62 12.80
CA LEU A 151 -0.61 -46.02 13.06
C LEU A 151 -1.85 -46.43 12.22
N PRO A 152 -1.82 -47.58 11.53
CA PRO A 152 -2.87 -47.94 10.58
C PRO A 152 -4.18 -48.30 11.29
N ILE A 153 -5.26 -47.56 10.97
CA ILE A 153 -6.62 -47.93 11.35
C ILE A 153 -7.06 -49.09 10.46
N SER A 154 -7.24 -50.27 11.06
CA SER A 154 -7.79 -51.44 10.40
C SER A 154 -9.21 -51.19 9.90
N ASN A 155 -9.43 -51.21 8.58
CA ASN A 155 -10.76 -51.35 8.01
C ASN A 155 -10.73 -52.34 6.84
N THR A 156 -11.51 -53.41 6.97
CA THR A 156 -11.57 -54.50 6.00
C THR A 156 -12.42 -54.13 4.81
N SER A 157 -11.81 -54.13 3.63
CA SER A 157 -12.36 -54.57 2.33
C SER A 157 -13.88 -54.49 2.09
N LEU A 158 -14.27 -53.87 0.95
CA LEU A 158 -14.71 -54.66 -0.21
C LEU A 158 -14.81 -53.84 -1.51
N HIS A 159 -14.75 -54.56 -2.63
CA HIS A 159 -14.88 -54.11 -4.02
C HIS A 159 -16.21 -53.37 -4.30
N ARG A 160 -16.42 -52.66 -5.44
CA ARG A 160 -16.06 -53.07 -6.82
C ARG A 160 -16.15 -51.93 -7.85
N ASN A 161 -15.50 -52.15 -8.99
CA ASN A 161 -15.35 -51.21 -10.13
C ASN A 161 -16.67 -50.75 -10.77
N ALA A 162 -16.69 -49.50 -11.26
CA ALA A 162 -17.41 -49.12 -12.48
C ALA A 162 -16.74 -47.89 -13.13
N SER A 163 -16.52 -47.93 -14.44
CA SER A 163 -16.00 -46.81 -15.23
C SER A 163 -17.10 -46.18 -16.09
N ILE A 164 -17.28 -44.86 -16.00
CA ILE A 164 -18.18 -44.07 -16.88
C ILE A 164 -17.42 -42.83 -17.36
N ALA A 165 -17.69 -42.40 -18.59
CA ALA A 165 -16.89 -41.44 -19.34
C ALA A 165 -17.03 -39.98 -18.89
N ARG A 166 -16.02 -39.17 -19.23
CA ARG A 166 -16.07 -37.70 -19.13
C ARG A 166 -17.28 -37.14 -19.89
N ARG A 167 -17.97 -36.17 -19.28
CA ARG A 167 -18.97 -35.31 -19.93
C ARG A 167 -18.52 -33.85 -19.74
N PRO A 168 -18.67 -32.96 -20.74
CA PRO A 168 -18.35 -31.54 -20.55
C PRO A 168 -19.23 -30.91 -19.48
N LEU A 169 -18.66 -29.95 -18.72
CA LEU A 169 -19.43 -29.11 -17.82
C LEU A 169 -20.26 -28.09 -18.64
N PRO A 170 -21.51 -27.79 -18.25
CA PRO A 170 -22.26 -26.68 -18.82
C PRO A 170 -21.67 -25.34 -18.36
N ALA A 171 -21.95 -24.27 -19.11
CA ALA A 171 -21.64 -22.91 -18.69
C ALA A 171 -22.50 -22.51 -17.47
N TYR A 172 -21.97 -21.62 -16.63
CA TYR A 172 -22.65 -21.12 -15.44
C TYR A 172 -23.28 -19.75 -15.74
N GLU A 173 -24.60 -19.67 -15.63
CA GLU A 173 -25.34 -18.40 -15.59
C GLU A 173 -25.74 -18.09 -14.13
N PRO A 174 -25.75 -16.80 -13.72
CA PRO A 174 -26.05 -16.43 -12.33
C PRO A 174 -27.54 -16.61 -12.00
N PRO A 175 -27.89 -17.02 -10.76
CA PRO A 175 -29.28 -17.31 -10.39
C PRO A 175 -30.12 -16.03 -10.23
N THR A 176 -31.22 -15.94 -10.98
CA THR A 176 -32.32 -15.00 -10.72
C THR A 176 -33.14 -15.46 -9.52
N ALA A 177 -33.25 -14.62 -8.49
CA ALA A 177 -34.10 -14.91 -7.34
C ALA A 177 -35.58 -14.57 -7.63
N GLU A 178 -36.42 -15.59 -7.77
CA GLU A 178 -37.88 -15.41 -7.81
C GLU A 178 -38.44 -15.22 -6.39
N LEU A 179 -39.33 -14.23 -6.23
CA LEU A 179 -39.97 -13.91 -4.95
C LEU A 179 -41.17 -14.82 -4.68
N THR A 180 -40.96 -15.93 -3.98
CA THR A 180 -42.05 -16.79 -3.51
C THR A 180 -42.87 -16.09 -2.42
N GLN A 181 -44.06 -15.60 -2.78
CA GLN A 181 -44.96 -14.95 -1.83
C GLN A 181 -45.55 -15.96 -0.83
N LEU A 182 -45.35 -15.72 0.46
CA LEU A 182 -46.12 -16.36 1.53
C LEU A 182 -47.39 -15.55 1.78
N THR A 183 -48.53 -16.05 1.33
CA THR A 183 -49.84 -15.46 1.59
C THR A 183 -50.27 -15.70 3.03
N VAL A 184 -50.45 -14.63 3.79
CA VAL A 184 -51.22 -14.64 5.05
C VAL A 184 -52.58 -14.03 4.76
N GLU A 185 -53.64 -14.83 4.92
CA GLU A 185 -55.02 -14.34 4.80
C GLU A 185 -55.39 -13.52 6.05
N LEU A 186 -55.96 -12.34 5.83
CA LEU A 186 -56.53 -11.49 6.88
C LEU A 186 -57.97 -11.15 6.49
N ASP A 187 -58.92 -11.73 7.22
CA ASP A 187 -60.34 -11.43 7.05
C ASP A 187 -60.67 -9.98 7.40
N GLN A 188 -61.56 -9.38 6.61
CA GLN A 188 -62.18 -8.09 6.94
C GLN A 188 -63.33 -8.31 7.96
N PRO A 189 -63.79 -7.24 8.62
CA PRO A 189 -64.97 -6.59 8.01
C PRO A 189 -64.89 -5.07 7.98
N SER A 190 -65.64 -4.47 7.05
CA SER A 190 -65.83 -3.02 6.93
C SER A 190 -67.28 -2.62 7.21
N THR A 191 -67.49 -1.47 7.87
CA THR A 191 -68.81 -0.90 8.17
C THR A 191 -68.82 0.63 8.15
N SER A 192 -68.86 1.17 6.93
CA SER A 192 -69.83 2.19 6.44
C SER A 192 -70.21 3.44 7.27
N LEU A 193 -70.18 4.60 6.59
CA LEU A 193 -70.98 5.84 6.79
C LEU A 193 -70.66 6.70 8.05
N ALA A 194 -70.67 8.05 8.04
CA ALA A 194 -70.67 9.12 7.00
C ALA A 194 -70.28 10.46 7.71
N SER A 195 -70.39 11.71 7.22
CA SER A 195 -70.87 12.37 5.97
C SER A 195 -70.42 13.85 5.97
N GLU A 196 -70.32 14.48 4.78
CA GLU A 196 -70.38 15.96 4.53
C GLU A 196 -69.20 16.83 5.07
N VAL A 197 -68.85 18.02 4.52
CA VAL A 197 -69.38 18.78 3.36
C VAL A 197 -68.27 19.53 2.57
N GLU A 198 -68.66 19.99 1.37
CA GLU A 198 -68.04 20.78 0.28
C GLU A 198 -66.74 21.62 0.47
N THR A 199 -66.02 21.76 -0.66
CA THR A 199 -65.01 22.78 -0.94
C THR A 199 -65.62 24.04 -1.57
N LEU A 200 -64.99 25.22 -1.42
CA LEU A 200 -65.16 26.36 -2.34
C LEU A 200 -63.95 27.31 -2.31
N THR A 201 -63.74 28.04 -3.41
CA THR A 201 -62.58 28.90 -3.72
C THR A 201 -62.97 30.35 -3.95
N VAL A 202 -62.19 31.34 -3.45
CA VAL A 202 -62.35 32.77 -3.81
C VAL A 202 -61.00 33.54 -3.84
N GLU A 203 -60.84 34.36 -4.88
CA GLU A 203 -59.93 35.50 -5.10
C GLU A 203 -60.79 36.65 -5.72
N PRO A 204 -60.36 37.92 -5.94
CA PRO A 204 -59.27 38.75 -5.39
C PRO A 204 -59.77 40.19 -5.01
N GLU A 205 -59.05 41.27 -5.42
CA GLU A 205 -59.33 42.74 -5.37
C GLU A 205 -59.13 43.46 -4.00
N GLU A 206 -58.20 44.43 -3.85
CA GLU A 206 -58.11 45.86 -4.31
C GLU A 206 -58.99 46.86 -3.50
N MET A 207 -58.66 48.15 -3.26
CA MET A 207 -58.03 49.17 -4.14
C MET A 207 -57.54 50.45 -3.36
N THR A 208 -56.63 51.25 -3.95
CA THR A 208 -56.28 52.69 -3.63
C THR A 208 -55.57 53.01 -2.27
N ILE A 209 -54.81 54.11 -2.04
CA ILE A 209 -54.70 55.49 -2.60
C ILE A 209 -53.19 55.95 -2.77
N ARG A 210 -52.91 57.00 -3.57
CA ARG A 210 -51.62 57.75 -3.79
C ARG A 210 -51.82 59.27 -3.48
N PRO A 211 -50.86 60.23 -3.53
CA PRO A 211 -49.47 60.23 -4.05
C PRO A 211 -48.42 61.00 -3.18
N GLU A 212 -47.31 61.43 -3.81
CA GLU A 212 -46.30 62.43 -3.39
C GLU A 212 -45.29 62.02 -2.30
N ASP A 213 -43.96 62.27 -2.41
CA ASP A 213 -43.05 62.47 -3.56
C ASP A 213 -41.58 62.23 -3.05
N LEU A 214 -40.40 62.60 -3.60
CA LEU A 214 -39.95 63.53 -4.65
C LEU A 214 -38.52 63.10 -5.11
N GLU A 215 -38.14 63.26 -6.39
CA GLU A 215 -36.76 63.09 -6.96
C GLU A 215 -36.16 64.47 -7.37
N PRO A 216 -34.86 64.66 -7.76
CA PRO A 216 -33.83 63.68 -8.17
C PRO A 216 -32.41 63.92 -7.58
N ALA A 217 -31.41 63.21 -8.11
CA ALA A 217 -29.96 63.37 -7.80
C ALA A 217 -29.35 64.71 -8.27
N PRO A 218 -28.17 65.13 -7.74
CA PRO A 218 -26.92 64.74 -8.42
C PRO A 218 -25.67 64.59 -7.52
N SER A 219 -24.59 63.99 -8.06
CA SER A 219 -23.24 64.12 -7.47
C SER A 219 -22.11 64.08 -8.52
N GLN A 220 -21.73 65.25 -9.06
CA GLN A 220 -20.48 65.43 -9.80
C GLN A 220 -19.57 66.53 -9.20
N ARG A 221 -18.46 66.08 -8.61
CA ARG A 221 -17.08 66.58 -8.82
C ARG A 221 -16.65 67.97 -8.27
N LEU A 222 -15.32 68.14 -8.21
CA LEU A 222 -14.51 69.34 -7.85
C LEU A 222 -14.40 69.61 -6.33
N THR A 223 -13.31 70.17 -5.79
CA THR A 223 -12.10 70.84 -6.34
C THR A 223 -10.79 70.10 -5.98
N ARG A 224 -9.64 70.13 -6.68
CA ARG A 224 -8.94 71.04 -7.65
C ARG A 224 -8.02 72.14 -7.08
N ARG A 225 -6.72 71.84 -6.91
CA ARG A 225 -5.51 72.71 -7.01
C ARG A 225 -4.25 71.81 -7.17
N GLY A 226 -3.16 72.15 -7.88
CA GLY A 226 -2.96 73.17 -8.92
C GLY A 226 -1.51 73.64 -9.14
N SER A 227 -1.00 73.58 -10.40
CA SER A 227 0.31 74.09 -10.91
C SER A 227 1.58 73.26 -10.58
N ARG A 228 2.68 73.28 -11.37
CA ARG A 228 3.11 74.20 -12.48
C ARG A 228 3.98 73.48 -13.57
N MET A 229 4.28 74.18 -14.68
CA MET A 229 5.05 73.73 -15.87
C MET A 229 6.60 73.95 -15.70
N ALA A 230 7.56 73.69 -16.61
CA ALA A 230 7.54 73.50 -18.09
C ALA A 230 8.84 72.96 -18.76
N ARG A 231 8.72 72.56 -20.05
CA ARG A 231 9.67 72.71 -21.21
C ARG A 231 10.86 71.75 -21.49
N GLN A 232 11.30 71.78 -22.76
CA GLN A 232 12.28 70.94 -23.52
C GLN A 232 13.69 71.59 -23.59
N PRO A 233 14.75 70.96 -24.19
CA PRO A 233 14.91 70.64 -25.65
C PRO A 233 15.14 69.11 -25.93
N THR A 234 15.22 68.52 -27.14
CA THR A 234 15.21 68.90 -28.59
C THR A 234 16.58 68.96 -29.34
N VAL A 235 16.67 68.36 -30.55
CA VAL A 235 17.80 68.22 -31.56
C VAL A 235 19.07 67.42 -31.08
N ILE A 236 19.85 66.65 -31.88
CA ILE A 236 20.15 66.54 -33.35
C ILE A 236 20.13 65.05 -33.86
N ARG A 237 20.10 64.85 -35.19
CA ARG A 237 20.07 63.59 -36.01
C ARG A 237 21.39 62.81 -36.18
N SER A 238 21.29 61.51 -36.51
CA SER A 238 21.70 60.87 -37.80
C SER A 238 21.23 59.38 -37.80
N ASP A 239 20.41 58.86 -38.71
CA ASP A 239 20.64 58.53 -40.15
C ASP A 239 21.78 57.46 -40.30
N THR A 240 21.60 56.23 -40.84
CA THR A 240 20.93 55.73 -42.08
C THR A 240 20.36 54.28 -41.89
N GLU A 241 19.18 53.89 -42.44
CA GLU A 241 18.89 53.18 -43.73
C GLU A 241 19.56 51.78 -43.93
N SER A 242 18.96 50.72 -44.52
CA SER A 242 17.64 50.41 -45.15
C SER A 242 17.26 48.91 -44.89
N SER A 243 16.00 48.41 -44.96
CA SER A 243 15.12 48.09 -46.12
C SER A 243 15.80 47.28 -47.25
N ALA A 244 15.23 46.24 -47.90
CA ALA A 244 13.83 45.76 -47.97
C ALA A 244 13.68 44.23 -48.26
N ARG A 245 12.43 43.75 -48.47
CA ARG A 245 12.03 42.35 -48.85
C ARG A 245 12.29 42.00 -50.33
N SER A 246 12.54 40.71 -50.63
CA SER A 246 11.97 40.01 -51.80
C SER A 246 12.12 38.47 -51.76
N GLU A 247 11.00 37.74 -51.81
CA GLU A 247 10.90 36.34 -52.31
C GLU A 247 10.50 36.39 -53.82
N PRO A 248 10.28 35.27 -54.58
CA PRO A 248 10.29 33.84 -54.24
C PRO A 248 10.99 32.91 -55.30
N ALA A 249 10.76 31.58 -55.17
CA ALA A 249 10.88 30.53 -56.21
C ALA A 249 12.32 30.06 -56.61
N GLN A 250 12.58 28.80 -57.00
CA GLN A 250 11.72 27.59 -57.13
C GLN A 250 12.53 26.26 -57.12
N SER A 251 11.82 25.14 -56.87
CA SER A 251 12.06 23.74 -57.33
C SER A 251 13.38 22.97 -57.04
N LEU A 252 13.19 21.85 -56.31
CA LEU A 252 13.87 20.53 -56.37
C LEU A 252 13.99 19.97 -57.83
N PRO A 253 14.76 18.88 -58.16
CA PRO A 253 15.09 17.72 -57.28
C PRO A 253 16.46 16.99 -57.49
N MET A 254 16.67 15.92 -56.68
CA MET A 254 17.28 14.58 -56.96
C MET A 254 18.24 14.42 -58.19
N ARG A 255 19.38 13.71 -58.13
CA ARG A 255 19.60 12.35 -57.53
C ARG A 255 21.10 11.93 -57.49
N THR A 256 21.37 10.81 -56.82
CA THR A 256 22.62 10.01 -56.67
C THR A 256 23.52 9.76 -57.91
N VAL A 257 24.85 9.70 -57.69
CA VAL A 257 25.85 8.80 -58.33
C VAL A 257 26.88 8.37 -57.25
N GLU A 258 27.75 7.39 -57.53
CA GLU A 258 28.41 6.47 -56.59
C GLU A 258 29.90 6.76 -56.23
N ILE A 259 30.57 5.78 -55.62
CA ILE A 259 31.89 5.80 -54.93
C ILE A 259 33.04 5.38 -55.87
N MET A 260 34.25 5.96 -55.68
CA MET A 260 35.63 5.48 -56.01
C MET A 260 36.53 6.67 -56.47
N GLU A 261 37.84 6.74 -56.20
CA GLU A 261 38.72 6.09 -55.21
C GLU A 261 40.08 6.84 -55.12
N LEU A 262 40.83 6.61 -54.03
CA LEU A 262 42.31 6.72 -53.88
C LEU A 262 43.07 8.08 -54.02
N THR A 263 43.95 8.27 -53.02
CA THR A 263 45.18 9.12 -52.94
C THR A 263 45.07 10.65 -53.18
N ASN A 264 45.90 11.49 -52.55
CA ASN A 264 47.15 11.26 -51.79
C ASN A 264 47.28 12.20 -50.58
N THR A 265 48.28 11.99 -49.72
CA THR A 265 48.58 12.88 -48.58
C THR A 265 49.33 14.15 -49.01
N ASP A 266 49.11 15.27 -48.31
CA ASP A 266 50.15 16.04 -47.58
C ASP A 266 49.68 17.48 -47.26
N ASN A 267 50.17 18.03 -46.13
CA ASN A 267 49.98 19.38 -45.58
C ASN A 267 48.62 19.69 -44.88
N ILE A 268 48.67 19.79 -43.55
CA ILE A 268 48.34 21.00 -42.76
C ILE A 268 49.08 20.89 -41.40
N PRO A 269 49.57 21.99 -40.78
CA PRO A 269 50.58 21.91 -39.70
C PRO A 269 50.03 21.76 -38.27
N ASP A 270 50.93 21.45 -37.34
CA ASP A 270 50.66 21.24 -35.91
C ASP A 270 50.29 22.52 -35.13
N GLU A 271 49.10 22.53 -34.52
CA GLU A 271 48.91 22.89 -33.10
C GLU A 271 47.50 22.47 -32.64
N ALA A 272 47.41 21.76 -31.51
CA ALA A 272 46.13 21.26 -30.98
C ALA A 272 45.75 21.96 -29.66
N PRO A 273 44.57 22.59 -29.56
CA PRO A 273 44.05 23.08 -28.28
C PRO A 273 43.64 21.91 -27.35
N PRO A 274 43.69 22.11 -26.02
CA PRO A 274 43.67 21.00 -25.06
C PRO A 274 42.29 20.45 -24.69
N ASP A 275 42.32 19.29 -24.04
CA ASP A 275 41.25 18.62 -23.30
C ASP A 275 39.99 18.20 -24.08
N TYR A 276 40.14 17.09 -24.81
CA TYR A 276 39.06 16.11 -24.99
C TYR A 276 39.41 14.86 -24.18
N SER A 277 38.51 14.41 -23.31
CA SER A 277 38.66 13.16 -22.56
C SER A 277 38.91 12.00 -23.53
N PRO A 278 39.87 11.09 -23.25
CA PRO A 278 40.21 10.03 -24.18
C PRO A 278 39.03 9.07 -24.36
N ARG A 279 38.60 8.86 -25.61
CA ARG A 279 37.83 7.67 -25.97
C ARG A 279 38.72 6.45 -25.80
N VAL A 280 38.62 5.78 -24.66
CA VAL A 280 39.28 4.49 -24.43
C VAL A 280 38.70 3.49 -25.43
N ASN A 281 39.56 2.80 -26.18
CA ASN A 281 39.13 1.79 -27.15
C ASN A 281 38.45 0.62 -26.42
N SER A 282 37.41 0.04 -27.03
CA SER A 282 36.72 -1.15 -26.51
C SER A 282 37.63 -2.38 -26.30
N GLN A 283 38.84 -2.37 -26.86
CA GLN A 283 39.88 -3.39 -26.72
C GLN A 283 40.47 -3.51 -25.30
N THR A 284 40.20 -2.60 -24.37
CA THR A 284 40.77 -2.66 -23.01
C THR A 284 40.01 -3.58 -22.05
N LEU A 285 38.77 -3.97 -22.36
CA LEU A 285 38.00 -4.89 -21.51
C LEU A 285 38.50 -6.33 -21.62
N ASP A 286 38.81 -6.80 -22.83
CA ASP A 286 39.42 -8.12 -23.10
C ASP A 286 40.89 -8.24 -22.61
N GLN A 287 41.40 -7.23 -21.89
CA GLN A 287 42.79 -7.15 -21.41
C GLN A 287 42.92 -6.83 -19.91
N MET A 288 41.83 -6.51 -19.21
CA MET A 288 41.85 -6.33 -17.75
C MET A 288 41.77 -7.70 -17.03
N SER A 289 42.52 -7.87 -15.95
CA SER A 289 42.41 -9.09 -15.15
C SER A 289 41.11 -9.11 -14.34
N PRO A 290 40.58 -10.30 -13.98
CA PRO A 290 39.40 -10.39 -13.11
C PRO A 290 39.57 -9.64 -11.78
N ASP A 291 40.78 -9.68 -11.20
CA ASP A 291 41.10 -8.92 -9.98
C ASP A 291 41.04 -7.40 -10.22
N GLU A 292 41.51 -6.89 -11.36
CA GLU A 292 41.43 -5.46 -11.69
C GLU A 292 39.97 -5.02 -11.91
N LEU A 293 39.14 -5.88 -12.50
CA LEU A 293 37.70 -5.63 -12.64
C LEU A 293 37.02 -5.52 -11.27
N VAL A 294 37.28 -6.48 -10.36
CA VAL A 294 36.72 -6.48 -8.99
C VAL A 294 37.17 -5.23 -8.21
N ASN A 295 38.46 -4.90 -8.20
CA ASN A 295 38.98 -3.70 -7.54
C ASN A 295 38.33 -2.41 -8.10
N ARG A 296 38.06 -2.34 -9.41
CA ARG A 296 37.32 -1.21 -10.01
C ARG A 296 35.85 -1.18 -9.60
N MET A 297 35.19 -2.34 -9.51
CA MET A 297 33.79 -2.42 -9.06
C MET A 297 33.64 -2.05 -7.58
N GLU A 298 34.59 -2.45 -6.73
CA GLU A 298 34.62 -2.05 -5.31
C GLU A 298 34.88 -0.54 -5.17
N ALA A 299 35.90 0.01 -5.85
CA ALA A 299 36.18 1.45 -5.83
C ALA A 299 35.03 2.29 -6.41
N LEU A 300 34.32 1.77 -7.41
CA LEU A 300 33.08 2.37 -7.92
C LEU A 300 31.97 2.31 -6.85
N ALA A 301 31.76 1.16 -6.20
CA ALA A 301 30.72 1.00 -5.19
C ALA A 301 30.94 1.93 -3.98
N GLU A 302 32.18 2.08 -3.49
CA GLU A 302 32.53 3.06 -2.46
C GLU A 302 32.30 4.51 -2.94
N GLY A 303 32.78 4.83 -4.15
CA GLY A 303 32.59 6.15 -4.76
C GLY A 303 31.12 6.51 -4.93
N LEU A 304 30.29 5.55 -5.37
CA LEU A 304 28.85 5.71 -5.51
C LEU A 304 28.15 5.81 -4.16
N ALA A 305 28.50 4.97 -3.18
CA ALA A 305 27.94 5.06 -1.83
C ALA A 305 28.14 6.45 -1.22
N SER A 306 29.28 7.11 -1.47
CA SER A 306 29.50 8.51 -1.08
C SER A 306 28.67 9.52 -1.90
N LYS A 307 28.51 9.31 -3.21
CA LYS A 307 27.73 10.17 -4.13
C LYS A 307 26.20 10.00 -4.02
N THR A 308 25.73 8.92 -3.40
CA THR A 308 24.29 8.59 -3.22
C THR A 308 23.86 8.54 -1.76
N GLN A 309 24.72 8.90 -0.81
CA GLN A 309 24.39 8.92 0.63
C GLN A 309 23.20 9.85 0.90
N GLY A 310 22.17 9.35 1.58
CA GLY A 310 20.91 10.06 1.81
C GLY A 310 19.89 9.98 0.65
N GLY A 311 20.23 9.27 -0.43
CA GLY A 311 19.35 8.98 -1.55
C GLY A 311 18.30 7.92 -1.20
N LEU A 312 17.11 8.06 -1.78
CA LEU A 312 15.99 7.14 -1.57
C LEU A 312 16.06 5.96 -2.53
N ALA A 313 15.94 4.76 -1.98
CA ALA A 313 15.65 3.52 -2.69
C ALA A 313 14.36 2.90 -2.13
N LEU A 314 13.67 2.06 -2.92
CA LEU A 314 12.54 1.26 -2.43
C LEU A 314 12.97 -0.18 -2.23
N LYS A 315 12.44 -0.82 -1.17
CA LYS A 315 12.51 -2.26 -0.99
C LYS A 315 11.13 -2.82 -0.69
N ALA A 316 10.69 -3.76 -1.52
CA ALA A 316 9.59 -4.65 -1.19
C ALA A 316 10.06 -5.66 -0.13
N PHE A 317 9.19 -5.94 0.84
CA PHE A 317 9.30 -7.09 1.72
C PHE A 317 8.25 -8.12 1.28
N THR A 318 8.71 -9.30 0.86
CA THR A 318 7.86 -10.40 0.40
C THR A 318 7.66 -11.43 1.51
N GLY A 319 6.40 -11.68 1.86
CA GLY A 319 5.98 -12.89 2.56
C GLY A 319 5.76 -14.06 1.60
N PRO A 320 5.30 -15.22 2.11
CA PRO A 320 5.01 -16.40 1.28
C PRO A 320 3.96 -16.15 0.19
N ASP A 321 3.03 -15.22 0.46
CA ASP A 321 1.84 -14.94 -0.35
C ASP A 321 1.99 -13.71 -1.27
N GLY A 322 3.17 -13.08 -1.29
CA GLY A 322 3.49 -11.93 -2.15
C GLY A 322 4.21 -10.80 -1.40
N ILE A 323 4.21 -9.60 -1.98
CA ILE A 323 4.76 -8.40 -1.31
C ILE A 323 3.82 -8.01 -0.17
N ASP A 324 4.29 -8.05 1.07
CA ASP A 324 3.53 -7.66 2.26
C ASP A 324 3.55 -6.15 2.48
N SER A 325 4.67 -5.49 2.16
CA SER A 325 4.87 -4.04 2.33
C SER A 325 6.01 -3.50 1.46
N VAL A 326 6.03 -2.18 1.23
CA VAL A 326 7.10 -1.45 0.53
C VAL A 326 7.66 -0.37 1.45
N VAL A 327 8.96 -0.42 1.69
CA VAL A 327 9.66 0.49 2.61
C VAL A 327 10.65 1.36 1.85
N VAL A 328 10.74 2.63 2.26
CA VAL A 328 11.73 3.59 1.76
C VAL A 328 13.02 3.42 2.56
N LEU A 329 14.11 3.13 1.85
CA LEU A 329 15.46 3.02 2.40
C LEU A 329 16.28 4.27 2.06
N LEU A 330 17.14 4.68 3.00
CA LEU A 330 18.16 5.70 2.78
C LEU A 330 19.51 5.03 2.50
N ALA A 331 20.07 5.26 1.31
CA ALA A 331 21.37 4.75 0.91
C ALA A 331 22.50 5.37 1.73
N GLY A 332 23.56 4.59 2.02
CA GLY A 332 24.77 5.07 2.70
C GLY A 332 24.60 5.45 4.19
N LEU A 333 23.50 5.07 4.84
CA LEU A 333 23.29 5.25 6.28
C LEU A 333 23.43 3.92 7.05
N PRO A 334 23.73 3.93 8.37
CA PRO A 334 23.74 2.71 9.18
C PRO A 334 22.33 2.09 9.29
N PRO A 335 22.18 0.77 9.53
CA PRO A 335 20.88 0.10 9.52
C PRO A 335 19.80 0.72 10.41
N GLU A 336 20.20 1.28 11.56
CA GLU A 336 19.35 2.03 12.51
C GLU A 336 18.73 3.31 11.92
N GLN A 337 19.24 3.79 10.78
CA GLN A 337 18.77 4.96 10.02
C GLN A 337 18.35 4.61 8.59
N MET A 338 18.61 3.39 8.10
CA MET A 338 18.13 2.94 6.79
C MET A 338 16.62 2.71 6.78
N LEU A 339 16.05 2.24 7.89
CA LEU A 339 14.62 2.01 8.07
C LEU A 339 13.98 3.25 8.72
N GLY A 340 13.17 4.01 7.96
CA GLY A 340 12.39 5.12 8.50
C GLY A 340 12.57 6.48 7.82
N ALA A 341 12.75 6.50 6.50
CA ALA A 341 12.98 7.74 5.73
C ALA A 341 11.76 8.68 5.65
N GLU A 342 10.56 8.21 5.99
CA GLU A 342 9.38 9.07 6.13
C GLU A 342 9.41 9.77 7.50
N PRO A 343 9.28 11.11 7.59
CA PRO A 343 9.32 11.80 8.88
C PRO A 343 8.09 11.40 9.72
N PHE A 344 8.30 10.56 10.73
CA PHE A 344 7.29 9.98 11.63
C PHE A 344 6.62 11.01 12.57
N VAL A 345 6.03 12.05 12.01
CA VAL A 345 5.00 12.86 12.66
C VAL A 345 3.69 12.60 11.91
N PRO A 346 2.76 11.80 12.47
CA PRO A 346 1.44 11.66 11.90
C PRO A 346 0.82 13.05 11.65
N VAL A 347 0.35 13.30 10.43
CA VAL A 347 -0.42 14.53 10.10
C VAL A 347 -1.79 14.53 10.83
N ILE A 348 -2.14 13.39 11.42
CA ILE A 348 -3.29 13.14 12.28
C ILE A 348 -3.10 13.89 13.61
N ASN A 349 -4.03 14.80 13.91
CA ASN A 349 -4.08 15.55 15.16
C ASN A 349 -4.10 14.57 16.38
N PRO A 350 -3.39 14.86 17.50
CA PRO A 350 -3.39 14.03 18.71
C PRO A 350 -4.76 13.70 19.31
N ALA A 351 -5.85 14.38 18.94
CA ALA A 351 -7.21 13.99 19.31
C ALA A 351 -7.73 12.79 18.50
N PHE A 352 -7.35 12.67 17.23
CA PHE A 352 -7.72 11.57 16.33
C PHE A 352 -6.77 10.36 16.42
N GLU A 353 -5.71 10.45 17.24
CA GLU A 353 -4.72 9.39 17.43
C GLU A 353 -5.33 8.08 17.96
N ALA A 354 -6.46 8.13 18.68
CA ALA A 354 -7.17 6.94 19.15
C ALA A 354 -7.97 6.20 18.05
N MET A 355 -7.97 6.75 16.83
CA MET A 355 -8.78 6.27 15.70
C MET A 355 -7.95 5.51 14.66
N THR A 356 -6.63 5.44 14.85
CA THR A 356 -5.72 4.66 14.01
C THR A 356 -5.50 3.26 14.59
N VAL A 357 -5.42 2.26 13.71
CA VAL A 357 -5.05 0.89 14.03
C VAL A 357 -3.61 0.65 13.57
N ASP A 358 -2.87 -0.11 14.38
CA ASP A 358 -1.54 -0.62 14.06
C ASP A 358 -1.31 -1.97 14.77
N CYS A 359 -0.41 -2.78 14.22
CA CYS A 359 -0.05 -4.09 14.78
C CYS A 359 0.63 -4.06 16.17
N ILE A 360 0.97 -2.90 16.73
CA ILE A 360 1.55 -2.79 18.10
C ILE A 360 0.42 -2.63 19.13
N ARG A 361 -0.56 -1.77 18.83
CA ARG A 361 -1.78 -1.60 19.62
C ARG A 361 -2.66 -2.85 19.56
N PHE A 362 -2.69 -3.52 18.41
CA PHE A 362 -3.54 -4.67 18.11
C PHE A 362 -2.72 -5.79 17.43
N PRO A 363 -1.94 -6.57 18.19
CA PRO A 363 -1.12 -7.63 17.61
C PRO A 363 -1.97 -8.67 16.88
N GLY A 364 -1.56 -9.03 15.65
CA GLY A 364 -2.25 -10.05 14.86
C GLY A 364 -3.58 -9.60 14.23
N ASN A 365 -3.89 -8.31 14.21
CA ASN A 365 -5.11 -7.80 13.56
C ASN A 365 -5.00 -7.81 12.03
N THR A 366 -6.16 -7.84 11.37
CA THR A 366 -6.32 -7.84 9.90
C THR A 366 -6.91 -6.51 9.35
N PHE A 367 -6.92 -5.42 10.12
CA PHE A 367 -7.42 -4.13 9.60
C PHE A 367 -6.59 -3.60 8.44
N GLU A 368 -5.27 -3.84 8.45
CA GLU A 368 -4.37 -3.44 7.36
C GLU A 368 -4.73 -4.15 6.04
N ASP A 369 -5.34 -5.34 6.11
CA ASP A 369 -5.85 -6.10 4.96
C ASP A 369 -7.19 -5.56 4.40
N ILE A 370 -8.06 -4.98 5.25
CA ILE A 370 -9.47 -4.66 4.91
C ILE A 370 -9.85 -3.16 4.98
N ASP A 371 -9.00 -2.33 5.59
CA ASP A 371 -9.21 -0.88 5.74
C ASP A 371 -7.87 -0.14 5.87
N ALA A 372 -7.16 -0.03 4.74
CA ALA A 372 -5.90 0.69 4.58
C ALA A 372 -5.88 2.13 5.17
N GLU A 373 -7.05 2.76 5.33
CA GLU A 373 -7.20 4.13 5.84
C GLU A 373 -7.20 4.20 7.38
N ALA A 374 -7.25 3.05 8.07
CA ALA A 374 -7.04 2.95 9.51
C ALA A 374 -5.56 3.13 9.91
N PHE A 375 -4.63 2.98 8.96
CA PHE A 375 -3.19 3.03 9.19
C PHE A 375 -2.69 4.47 9.39
N ALA A 376 -1.92 4.71 10.46
CA ALA A 376 -1.53 6.05 10.90
C ALA A 376 -0.71 6.87 9.87
N PHE A 377 0.01 6.18 8.98
CA PHE A 377 0.85 6.79 7.92
C PHE A 377 0.24 6.62 6.52
N TYR A 378 -1.09 6.47 6.43
CA TYR A 378 -1.79 6.40 5.15
C TYR A 378 -1.67 7.71 4.33
N SER A 379 -1.96 8.84 4.96
CA SER A 379 -2.10 10.14 4.29
C SER A 379 -0.81 10.94 4.22
N ALA A 380 -0.50 11.49 3.05
CA ALA A 380 0.60 12.44 2.89
C ALA A 380 0.25 13.86 3.37
N LYS A 381 1.28 14.69 3.56
CA LYS A 381 1.14 16.14 3.80
C LYS A 381 0.51 16.88 2.60
N VAL A 382 0.68 16.35 1.39
CA VAL A 382 0.07 16.89 0.16
C VAL A 382 -1.36 16.37 0.04
N PRO A 383 -2.38 17.24 -0.11
CA PRO A 383 -3.76 16.79 -0.27
C PRO A 383 -3.97 15.85 -1.47
N GLY A 384 -4.84 14.86 -1.30
CA GLY A 384 -5.22 13.89 -2.34
C GLY A 384 -4.13 12.87 -2.72
N THR A 385 -3.02 12.80 -1.98
CA THR A 385 -1.96 11.79 -2.18
C THR A 385 -1.74 10.93 -0.93
N VAL A 386 -1.06 9.81 -1.09
CA VAL A 386 -0.67 8.88 0.00
C VAL A 386 0.85 8.87 0.19
N LEU A 387 1.31 8.45 1.36
CA LEU A 387 2.73 8.12 1.60
C LEU A 387 3.09 6.77 0.95
N ILE A 388 4.37 6.38 0.96
CA ILE A 388 4.79 5.06 0.42
C ILE A 388 4.38 3.94 1.38
N ALA A 389 4.38 4.21 2.69
CA ALA A 389 3.75 3.34 3.67
C ALA A 389 2.22 3.22 3.44
N GLY A 390 1.53 4.32 3.12
CA GLY A 390 0.10 4.30 2.76
C GLY A 390 -0.21 3.60 1.43
N TYR A 391 0.67 3.74 0.43
CA TYR A 391 0.62 3.00 -0.82
C TYR A 391 0.71 1.48 -0.59
N SER A 392 1.59 1.04 0.31
CA SER A 392 1.74 -0.38 0.64
C SER A 392 0.41 -1.01 1.05
N GLN A 393 -0.38 -0.30 1.86
CA GLN A 393 -1.71 -0.76 2.29
C GLN A 393 -2.74 -0.77 1.13
N GLU A 394 -2.69 0.18 0.18
CA GLU A 394 -3.53 0.10 -1.03
C GLU A 394 -3.09 -1.02 -1.98
N TYR A 395 -1.79 -1.34 -2.05
CA TYR A 395 -1.26 -2.46 -2.83
C TYR A 395 -1.65 -3.81 -2.21
N ARG A 396 -1.58 -3.92 -0.88
CA ARG A 396 -2.04 -5.07 -0.09
C ARG A 396 -3.52 -5.36 -0.31
N GLU A 397 -4.39 -4.36 -0.16
CA GLU A 397 -5.83 -4.48 -0.48
C GLU A 397 -6.04 -4.95 -1.94
N HIS A 398 -5.23 -4.46 -2.89
CA HIS A 398 -5.32 -4.82 -4.30
C HIS A 398 -4.88 -6.27 -4.60
N GLN A 399 -3.87 -6.81 -3.91
CA GLN A 399 -3.50 -8.22 -3.99
C GLN A 399 -4.63 -9.11 -3.46
N LEU A 400 -5.16 -8.80 -2.27
CA LEU A 400 -6.24 -9.54 -1.62
C LEU A 400 -7.52 -9.57 -2.45
N LEU A 401 -7.84 -8.48 -3.15
CA LEU A 401 -8.98 -8.43 -4.07
C LEU A 401 -8.78 -9.23 -5.38
N ARG A 402 -7.55 -9.64 -5.70
CA ARG A 402 -7.22 -10.48 -6.87
C ARG A 402 -7.10 -11.95 -6.53
N GLN A 403 -6.51 -12.25 -5.38
CA GLN A 403 -6.29 -13.59 -4.86
C GLN A 403 -6.76 -13.62 -3.39
N PRO A 404 -8.09 -13.64 -3.16
CA PRO A 404 -8.62 -13.62 -1.80
C PRO A 404 -8.19 -14.90 -1.07
N HIS A 405 -7.44 -14.73 0.02
CA HIS A 405 -7.02 -15.85 0.85
C HIS A 405 -8.25 -16.56 1.42
N VAL A 406 -8.36 -17.86 1.10
CA VAL A 406 -9.34 -18.72 1.75
C VAL A 406 -8.80 -19.03 3.15
N ASN A 407 -9.08 -18.13 4.09
CA ASN A 407 -8.70 -18.29 5.48
C ASN A 407 -9.46 -19.49 6.08
N ILE A 408 -8.80 -20.65 6.08
CA ILE A 408 -9.30 -21.86 6.73
C ILE A 408 -9.12 -21.68 8.24
N PHE A 409 -10.03 -20.91 8.84
CA PHE A 409 -10.13 -20.80 10.28
C PHE A 409 -10.37 -22.20 10.88
N LYS A 410 -9.60 -22.56 11.89
CA LYS A 410 -9.94 -23.69 12.75
C LYS A 410 -11.22 -23.30 13.52
N GLU A 411 -12.15 -24.22 13.64
CA GLU A 411 -13.31 -24.05 14.53
C GLU A 411 -12.96 -24.50 15.96
N GLY A 412 -13.60 -23.87 16.95
CA GLY A 412 -13.62 -24.39 18.32
C GLY A 412 -14.45 -25.67 18.45
N GLN A 413 -14.47 -26.25 19.64
CA GLN A 413 -15.41 -27.33 20.03
C GLN A 413 -16.35 -26.90 21.16
N ILE A 414 -16.28 -25.62 21.54
CA ILE A 414 -16.91 -25.05 22.74
C ILE A 414 -17.42 -23.67 22.35
N SER A 415 -18.69 -23.39 22.65
CA SER A 415 -19.25 -22.04 22.55
C SER A 415 -19.28 -21.34 23.89
N LEU A 416 -19.16 -20.01 23.84
CA LEU A 416 -19.10 -19.13 25.00
C LEU A 416 -20.43 -19.18 25.79
N PRO A 417 -20.44 -19.30 27.13
CA PRO A 417 -21.67 -19.39 27.93
C PRO A 417 -22.48 -18.07 27.95
N LYS A 418 -23.78 -18.12 28.25
CA LYS A 418 -24.57 -16.92 28.55
C LYS A 418 -24.27 -16.44 29.99
N VAL A 419 -23.46 -15.38 30.12
CA VAL A 419 -23.02 -14.82 31.41
C VAL A 419 -23.95 -13.68 31.87
N PRO A 420 -24.38 -13.62 33.15
CA PRO A 420 -25.21 -12.52 33.64
C PRO A 420 -24.56 -11.14 33.49
N LEU A 421 -25.33 -10.14 33.05
CA LEU A 421 -24.89 -8.75 32.80
C LEU A 421 -24.04 -8.19 33.95
N LYS A 422 -24.47 -8.38 35.20
CA LYS A 422 -23.76 -7.89 36.39
C LYS A 422 -22.34 -8.44 36.55
N ASN A 423 -22.11 -9.70 36.17
CA ASN A 423 -20.78 -10.31 36.22
C ASN A 423 -19.87 -9.67 35.16
N ILE A 424 -20.40 -9.42 33.96
CA ILE A 424 -19.69 -8.77 32.85
C ILE A 424 -19.32 -7.34 33.24
N MET A 425 -20.30 -6.55 33.71
CA MET A 425 -20.10 -5.17 34.11
C MET A 425 -19.11 -5.04 35.27
N LYS A 426 -19.19 -5.92 36.28
CA LYS A 426 -18.20 -5.93 37.37
C LYS A 426 -16.79 -6.21 36.86
N ARG A 427 -16.61 -7.19 35.95
CA ARG A 427 -15.29 -7.50 35.38
C ARG A 427 -14.75 -6.36 34.51
N LEU A 428 -15.61 -5.70 33.73
CA LEU A 428 -15.23 -4.50 32.98
C LEU A 428 -14.78 -3.38 33.92
N GLN A 429 -15.50 -3.12 35.01
CA GLN A 429 -15.10 -2.14 36.04
C GLN A 429 -13.79 -2.51 36.75
N GLU A 430 -13.59 -3.79 37.08
CA GLU A 430 -12.31 -4.30 37.63
C GLU A 430 -11.14 -4.03 36.68
N ILE A 431 -11.34 -4.20 35.37
CA ILE A 431 -10.33 -3.89 34.34
C ILE A 431 -10.10 -2.37 34.20
N GLN A 432 -11.15 -1.54 34.24
CA GLN A 432 -11.02 -0.08 34.13
C GLN A 432 -10.33 0.57 35.33
N LEU A 433 -10.56 0.03 36.53
CA LEU A 433 -10.02 0.56 37.78
C LEU A 433 -8.69 -0.08 38.19
N ALA A 434 -8.19 -1.04 37.39
CA ALA A 434 -6.91 -1.70 37.63
C ALA A 434 -5.73 -0.72 37.49
N PRO A 435 -4.85 -0.57 38.49
CA PRO A 435 -3.62 0.20 38.36
C PRO A 435 -2.75 -0.28 37.20
N ALA A 436 -2.07 0.65 36.51
CA ALA A 436 -1.14 0.31 35.44
C ALA A 436 -0.07 -0.70 35.92
N GLY A 437 0.10 -1.79 35.18
CA GLY A 437 0.98 -2.92 35.56
C GLY A 437 0.32 -4.01 36.41
N THR A 438 -0.97 -3.89 36.75
CA THR A 438 -1.75 -4.98 37.36
C THR A 438 -1.84 -6.18 36.41
N ASP A 439 -1.63 -7.39 36.93
CA ASP A 439 -1.67 -8.61 36.11
C ASP A 439 -3.10 -9.12 35.87
N LEU A 440 -3.77 -8.51 34.88
CA LEU A 440 -5.11 -8.90 34.44
C LEU A 440 -5.18 -10.27 33.73
N GLU A 441 -4.05 -10.87 33.34
CA GLU A 441 -4.02 -12.14 32.60
C GLU A 441 -4.37 -13.35 33.49
N ASN A 442 -3.90 -13.34 34.73
CA ASN A 442 -3.98 -14.47 35.66
C ASN A 442 -5.25 -14.45 36.53
N ASP A 443 -6.39 -14.11 35.92
CA ASP A 443 -7.71 -14.26 36.52
C ASP A 443 -8.13 -15.75 36.54
N SER A 444 -8.35 -16.28 37.74
CA SER A 444 -8.81 -17.65 37.98
C SER A 444 -10.32 -17.82 37.78
N GLU A 445 -11.11 -16.75 37.82
CA GLU A 445 -12.54 -16.81 37.53
C GLU A 445 -12.82 -16.82 36.01
N LEU A 446 -12.00 -16.16 35.18
CA LEU A 446 -12.20 -16.07 33.73
C LEU A 446 -12.55 -17.41 33.06
N ALA A 447 -11.72 -18.43 33.29
CA ALA A 447 -11.85 -19.74 32.65
C ALA A 447 -13.19 -20.44 33.00
N THR A 448 -13.67 -20.32 34.23
CA THR A 448 -14.86 -21.04 34.72
C THR A 448 -16.14 -20.21 34.60
N LYS A 449 -16.07 -18.93 34.94
CA LYS A 449 -17.22 -18.01 35.08
C LYS A 449 -17.58 -17.28 33.80
N PHE A 450 -16.61 -17.02 32.93
CA PHE A 450 -16.79 -16.25 31.70
C PHE A 450 -16.57 -17.07 30.43
N LEU A 451 -15.66 -18.04 30.44
CA LEU A 451 -15.45 -18.98 29.32
C LEU A 451 -16.21 -20.31 29.52
N GLY A 452 -16.75 -20.58 30.72
CA GLY A 452 -17.63 -21.72 30.99
C GLY A 452 -16.94 -23.09 31.04
N LEU A 453 -15.61 -23.12 31.05
CA LEU A 453 -14.80 -24.33 30.85
C LEU A 453 -14.88 -25.27 32.06
N SER A 454 -15.13 -26.55 31.80
CA SER A 454 -14.96 -27.61 32.80
C SER A 454 -13.48 -27.86 33.13
N ALA A 455 -13.22 -28.54 34.24
CA ALA A 455 -11.84 -28.86 34.66
C ALA A 455 -11.02 -29.64 33.60
N LEU A 456 -11.66 -30.41 32.73
CA LEU A 456 -11.01 -31.14 31.64
C LEU A 456 -10.71 -30.23 30.43
N GLU A 457 -11.56 -29.25 30.17
CA GLU A 457 -11.36 -28.26 29.10
C GLU A 457 -10.32 -27.22 29.49
N ILE A 458 -10.24 -26.81 30.76
CA ILE A 458 -9.17 -25.95 31.31
C ILE A 458 -7.77 -26.58 31.11
N LEU A 459 -7.68 -27.91 31.17
CA LEU A 459 -6.45 -28.63 30.82
C LEU A 459 -6.14 -28.55 29.32
N ARG A 460 -7.13 -28.78 28.45
CA ARG A 460 -6.97 -28.73 26.98
C ARG A 460 -6.67 -27.34 26.43
N THR A 461 -7.30 -26.30 26.98
CA THR A 461 -7.27 -24.91 26.48
C THR A 461 -6.11 -24.07 27.03
N GLY A 462 -5.21 -24.66 27.82
CA GLY A 462 -4.07 -23.95 28.42
C GLY A 462 -4.42 -23.00 29.57
N PHE A 463 -5.67 -22.96 30.06
CA PHE A 463 -6.08 -22.12 31.19
C PHE A 463 -5.67 -22.67 32.57
N HIS A 464 -5.03 -23.83 32.63
CA HIS A 464 -4.43 -24.38 33.85
C HIS A 464 -3.12 -23.68 34.24
N ILE A 465 -2.70 -23.86 35.50
CA ILE A 465 -1.41 -23.35 36.00
C ILE A 465 -0.27 -24.00 35.20
N GLY A 466 0.55 -23.17 34.54
CA GLY A 466 1.64 -23.60 33.65
C GLY A 466 1.25 -23.78 32.18
N GLY A 467 -0.03 -23.63 31.81
CA GLY A 467 -0.47 -23.64 30.42
C GLY A 467 0.02 -22.40 29.64
N SER A 468 0.39 -22.61 28.37
CA SER A 468 0.95 -21.56 27.52
C SER A 468 -0.05 -20.42 27.28
N ARG A 469 0.45 -19.18 27.12
CA ARG A 469 -0.42 -18.06 26.72
C ARG A 469 -0.97 -18.25 25.30
N GLN A 470 -0.17 -18.83 24.41
CA GLN A 470 -0.57 -19.07 23.03
C GLN A 470 -1.83 -19.94 22.93
N SER A 471 -1.88 -21.06 23.66
CA SER A 471 -3.07 -21.92 23.65
C SER A 471 -4.28 -21.27 24.32
N LYS A 472 -4.09 -20.33 25.27
CA LYS A 472 -5.20 -19.51 25.81
C LYS A 472 -5.75 -18.54 24.76
N ILE A 473 -4.87 -17.87 23.99
CA ILE A 473 -5.23 -16.96 22.90
C ILE A 473 -5.95 -17.72 21.79
N GLU A 474 -5.37 -18.82 21.30
CA GLU A 474 -6.00 -19.73 20.34
C GLU A 474 -7.39 -20.14 20.84
N SER A 475 -7.50 -20.66 22.07
CA SER A 475 -8.78 -21.11 22.61
C SER A 475 -9.84 -20.00 22.66
N ILE A 476 -9.49 -18.77 23.03
CA ILE A 476 -10.42 -17.64 23.00
C ILE A 476 -10.89 -17.36 21.56
N CYS A 477 -9.97 -17.30 20.60
CA CYS A 477 -10.33 -17.04 19.20
C CYS A 477 -11.23 -18.14 18.62
N LEU A 478 -10.89 -19.41 18.87
CA LEU A 478 -11.64 -20.58 18.40
C LEU A 478 -13.04 -20.65 19.03
N MET A 479 -13.17 -20.38 20.34
CA MET A 479 -14.47 -20.33 21.01
C MET A 479 -15.35 -19.18 20.50
N PHE A 480 -14.75 -18.01 20.23
CA PHE A 480 -15.49 -16.88 19.67
C PHE A 480 -16.02 -17.23 18.26
N THR A 481 -15.15 -17.70 17.36
CA THR A 481 -15.52 -18.07 15.98
C THR A 481 -16.58 -19.17 15.96
N HIS A 482 -16.45 -20.20 16.81
CA HIS A 482 -17.47 -21.25 16.94
C HIS A 482 -18.82 -20.71 17.45
N THR A 483 -18.79 -19.79 18.43
CA THR A 483 -20.04 -19.15 18.93
C THR A 483 -20.74 -18.34 17.84
N ALA A 484 -19.97 -17.60 17.03
CA ALA A 484 -20.51 -16.82 15.91
C ALA A 484 -21.04 -17.70 14.75
N TYR A 485 -20.63 -18.96 14.67
CA TYR A 485 -21.14 -19.94 13.71
C TYR A 485 -22.40 -20.67 14.24
N GLU A 486 -22.43 -21.08 15.52
CA GLU A 486 -23.59 -21.72 16.13
C GLU A 486 -24.78 -20.76 16.35
N ASP A 487 -24.51 -19.52 16.75
CA ASP A 487 -25.53 -18.47 16.93
C ASP A 487 -25.05 -17.15 16.30
N PRO A 488 -25.21 -16.99 14.97
CA PRO A 488 -24.86 -15.76 14.25
C PRO A 488 -25.67 -14.52 14.67
N THR A 489 -26.72 -14.69 15.48
CA THR A 489 -27.60 -13.58 15.93
C THR A 489 -27.23 -13.02 17.30
N ARG A 490 -26.38 -13.72 18.05
CA ARG A 490 -26.02 -13.38 19.44
C ARG A 490 -24.99 -12.27 19.56
N PHE A 491 -23.98 -12.26 18.68
CA PHE A 491 -22.94 -11.24 18.67
C PHE A 491 -23.17 -10.30 17.51
N VAL A 492 -23.06 -9.00 17.78
CA VAL A 492 -23.42 -7.98 16.79
C VAL A 492 -22.27 -7.83 15.80
N ASP A 493 -22.55 -7.88 14.49
CA ASP A 493 -21.48 -7.72 13.51
C ASP A 493 -21.01 -6.27 13.43
N ILE A 494 -19.92 -6.00 14.16
CA ILE A 494 -19.39 -4.67 14.44
C ILE A 494 -19.33 -3.76 13.20
N PRO A 495 -18.86 -4.19 12.01
CA PRO A 495 -18.85 -3.33 10.82
C PRO A 495 -20.24 -2.82 10.41
N GLN A 496 -21.29 -3.62 10.53
CA GLN A 496 -22.63 -3.33 9.99
C GLN A 496 -23.47 -2.37 10.86
N ILE A 497 -23.17 -2.25 12.16
CA ILE A 497 -23.95 -1.43 13.10
C ILE A 497 -23.90 0.06 12.72
N PRO A 498 -25.01 0.82 12.68
CA PRO A 498 -24.95 2.26 12.40
C PRO A 498 -24.32 3.09 13.53
N SER A 499 -24.42 2.64 14.79
CA SER A 499 -23.89 3.31 15.98
C SER A 499 -23.57 2.32 17.09
N ILE A 500 -22.49 2.53 17.85
CA ILE A 500 -22.13 1.71 19.01
C ILE A 500 -22.87 2.20 20.27
N ALA A 501 -23.02 3.52 20.42
CA ALA A 501 -23.69 4.17 21.55
C ALA A 501 -25.17 3.76 21.71
N PHE A 502 -25.83 3.37 20.61
CA PHE A 502 -27.17 2.79 20.62
C PHE A 502 -27.30 1.65 21.66
N HIS A 503 -26.32 0.72 21.70
CA HIS A 503 -26.35 -0.47 22.55
C HIS A 503 -26.16 -0.21 24.07
N PHE A 504 -25.99 1.05 24.50
CA PHE A 504 -25.86 1.37 25.92
C PHE A 504 -26.59 2.64 26.39
N LEU A 505 -27.10 3.46 25.47
CA LEU A 505 -27.98 4.59 25.77
C LEU A 505 -29.47 4.19 25.80
N GLU A 506 -29.93 3.34 24.88
CA GLU A 506 -31.29 2.78 24.92
C GLU A 506 -31.34 1.54 25.85
N GLN A 507 -31.94 1.69 27.04
CA GLN A 507 -31.98 0.62 28.07
C GLN A 507 -33.40 0.13 28.41
N GLU A 508 -34.44 0.61 27.74
CA GLU A 508 -35.81 0.48 28.29
C GLU A 508 -36.39 -0.95 28.27
N ASP A 509 -36.01 -1.81 27.31
CA ASP A 509 -36.46 -3.22 27.26
C ASP A 509 -35.38 -4.27 26.87
N GLN A 510 -34.18 -3.89 26.43
CA GLN A 510 -33.27 -4.79 25.68
C GLN A 510 -32.14 -5.46 26.51
N ASN A 511 -32.42 -5.90 27.74
CA ASN A 511 -31.40 -6.47 28.66
C ASN A 511 -30.55 -7.62 28.08
N GLU A 512 -31.07 -8.44 27.14
CA GLU A 512 -30.28 -9.50 26.49
C GLU A 512 -29.28 -8.98 25.46
N GLN A 513 -29.67 -8.00 24.61
CA GLN A 513 -28.77 -7.45 23.58
C GLN A 513 -27.65 -6.63 24.23
N VAL A 514 -27.97 -5.84 25.26
CA VAL A 514 -26.98 -5.10 26.06
C VAL A 514 -25.99 -6.07 26.70
N ARG A 515 -26.48 -7.17 27.31
CA ARG A 515 -25.62 -8.24 27.87
C ARG A 515 -24.67 -8.80 26.83
N ASP A 516 -25.18 -9.26 25.70
CA ASP A 516 -24.37 -10.00 24.73
C ASP A 516 -23.38 -9.07 23.98
N PHE A 517 -23.73 -7.80 23.75
CA PHE A 517 -22.79 -6.77 23.28
C PHE A 517 -21.65 -6.54 24.29
N PHE A 518 -21.95 -6.24 25.57
CA PHE A 518 -20.88 -6.02 26.56
C PHE A 518 -20.07 -7.28 26.86
N TYR A 519 -20.65 -8.47 26.65
CA TYR A 519 -19.92 -9.75 26.72
C TYR A 519 -18.96 -9.92 25.53
N GLN A 520 -19.41 -9.63 24.31
CA GLN A 520 -18.56 -9.58 23.09
C GLN A 520 -17.35 -8.66 23.30
N MET A 521 -17.59 -7.47 23.87
CA MET A 521 -16.54 -6.50 24.21
C MET A 521 -15.61 -7.02 25.32
N LEU A 522 -16.13 -7.64 26.39
CA LEU A 522 -15.30 -8.24 27.44
C LEU A 522 -14.34 -9.30 26.89
N ILE A 523 -14.81 -10.19 26.00
CA ILE A 523 -13.95 -11.19 25.36
C ILE A 523 -12.89 -10.53 24.47
N GLY A 524 -13.24 -9.46 23.75
CA GLY A 524 -12.28 -8.64 22.99
C GLY A 524 -11.18 -8.01 23.85
N ILE A 525 -11.52 -7.47 25.02
CA ILE A 525 -10.55 -6.92 25.99
C ILE A 525 -9.64 -8.03 26.54
N GLU A 526 -10.20 -9.15 26.98
CA GLU A 526 -9.44 -10.28 27.52
C GLU A 526 -8.49 -10.89 26.47
N LEU A 527 -8.86 -10.87 25.19
CA LEU A 527 -7.98 -11.25 24.08
C LEU A 527 -6.83 -10.24 23.90
N VAL A 528 -7.13 -8.94 23.83
CA VAL A 528 -6.13 -7.85 23.68
C VAL A 528 -5.14 -7.81 24.85
N VAL A 529 -5.59 -8.06 26.08
CA VAL A 529 -4.75 -8.15 27.30
C VAL A 529 -3.71 -9.28 27.19
N ARG A 530 -4.03 -10.37 26.47
CA ARG A 530 -3.11 -11.50 26.28
C ARG A 530 -2.19 -11.31 25.08
N LEU A 531 -2.72 -10.86 23.94
CA LEU A 531 -1.93 -10.56 22.74
C LEU A 531 -0.81 -9.55 23.02
N ARG A 532 -1.08 -8.49 23.79
CA ARG A 532 -0.08 -7.47 24.17
C ARG A 532 1.06 -7.96 25.08
N LYS A 533 1.03 -9.21 25.54
CA LYS A 533 2.10 -9.85 26.32
C LYS A 533 2.89 -10.90 25.55
N GLU A 534 2.49 -11.23 24.34
CA GLU A 534 3.26 -12.11 23.45
C GLU A 534 4.46 -11.36 22.84
N PRO A 535 5.56 -12.06 22.50
CA PRO A 535 6.64 -11.45 21.77
C PRO A 535 6.18 -11.09 20.35
N THR A 536 6.61 -9.94 19.83
CA THR A 536 6.23 -9.38 18.53
C THR A 536 6.60 -10.25 17.32
N THR A 537 7.40 -11.29 17.52
CA THR A 537 7.72 -12.32 16.53
C THR A 537 6.63 -13.39 16.36
N THR A 538 5.55 -13.34 17.15
CA THR A 538 4.46 -14.33 17.11
C THR A 538 3.41 -13.93 16.07
N SER A 539 3.28 -14.71 15.00
CA SER A 539 2.19 -14.54 14.02
C SER A 539 0.88 -15.16 14.51
N TRP A 540 -0.23 -14.48 14.21
CA TRP A 540 -1.61 -14.88 14.53
C TRP A 540 -2.48 -15.06 13.28
N HIS A 541 -1.85 -15.09 12.11
CA HIS A 541 -2.52 -15.20 10.82
C HIS A 541 -3.34 -16.49 10.72
N GLY A 542 -4.56 -16.40 10.17
CA GLY A 542 -5.51 -17.52 10.12
C GLY A 542 -6.15 -17.93 11.46
N ILE A 543 -5.82 -17.27 12.58
CA ILE A 543 -6.44 -17.50 13.90
C ILE A 543 -7.31 -16.30 14.29
N VAL A 544 -6.81 -15.07 14.12
CA VAL A 544 -7.61 -13.85 14.25
C VAL A 544 -8.33 -13.61 12.92
N SER A 545 -9.66 -13.46 12.96
CA SER A 545 -10.49 -13.13 11.80
C SER A 545 -10.84 -11.64 11.77
N ASP A 546 -11.34 -11.15 10.64
CA ASP A 546 -11.73 -9.75 10.45
C ASP A 546 -12.78 -9.28 11.47
N HIS A 547 -13.72 -10.15 11.85
CA HIS A 547 -14.68 -9.85 12.90
C HIS A 547 -13.98 -9.74 14.27
N LEU A 548 -13.04 -10.64 14.60
CA LEU A 548 -12.26 -10.53 15.84
C LEU A 548 -11.40 -9.26 15.85
N SER A 549 -10.75 -8.90 14.74
CA SER A 549 -10.04 -7.62 14.58
C SER A 549 -10.95 -6.45 14.96
N ASN A 550 -12.15 -6.39 14.39
CA ASN A 550 -13.15 -5.36 14.70
C ASN A 550 -13.59 -5.35 16.17
N VAL A 551 -13.84 -6.51 16.76
CA VAL A 551 -14.18 -6.65 18.19
C VAL A 551 -13.03 -6.17 19.08
N MET A 552 -11.78 -6.52 18.78
CA MET A 552 -10.60 -6.06 19.55
C MET A 552 -10.46 -4.54 19.53
N ALA A 553 -10.61 -3.90 18.36
CA ALA A 553 -10.52 -2.45 18.25
C ALA A 553 -11.63 -1.74 19.02
N MET A 554 -12.89 -2.15 18.85
CA MET A 554 -14.01 -1.50 19.54
C MET A 554 -13.96 -1.71 21.04
N ALA A 555 -13.61 -2.91 21.50
CA ALA A 555 -13.50 -3.18 22.92
C ALA A 555 -12.36 -2.39 23.59
N ALA A 556 -11.23 -2.19 22.90
CA ALA A 556 -10.12 -1.36 23.38
C ALA A 556 -10.41 0.15 23.34
N GLN A 557 -11.26 0.62 22.41
CA GLN A 557 -11.77 2.00 22.42
C GLN A 557 -12.78 2.21 23.56
N LEU A 558 -13.78 1.34 23.66
CA LEU A 558 -14.83 1.34 24.70
C LEU A 558 -14.23 1.43 26.10
N ILE A 559 -13.29 0.53 26.43
CA ILE A 559 -12.69 0.46 27.77
C ILE A 559 -11.88 1.71 28.15
N GLN A 560 -11.41 2.48 27.17
CA GLN A 560 -10.68 3.74 27.37
C GLN A 560 -11.56 5.01 27.22
N GLY A 561 -12.71 4.91 26.57
CA GLY A 561 -13.57 6.04 26.23
C GLY A 561 -14.77 6.21 27.15
N VAL A 562 -15.29 5.10 27.70
CA VAL A 562 -16.58 5.04 28.40
C VAL A 562 -16.40 4.55 29.83
N LEU A 563 -16.62 5.43 30.82
CA LEU A 563 -16.63 5.05 32.23
C LEU A 563 -17.98 4.42 32.59
N ILE A 564 -17.95 3.19 33.12
CA ILE A 564 -19.14 2.42 33.52
C ILE A 564 -19.37 2.56 35.02
N LEU A 565 -20.51 3.13 35.45
CA LEU A 565 -20.89 3.28 36.87
C LEU A 565 -22.19 2.52 37.19
N SER A 566 -22.28 1.96 38.40
CA SER A 566 -23.55 1.50 38.99
C SER A 566 -23.98 2.52 40.07
N PRO A 567 -25.17 3.13 39.98
CA PRO A 567 -25.62 4.14 40.96
C PRO A 567 -26.11 3.53 42.28
N ASN A 568 -26.48 2.24 42.30
CA ASN A 568 -26.99 1.52 43.46
C ASN A 568 -26.20 0.24 43.73
N ALA A 569 -26.26 -0.25 44.98
CA ALA A 569 -25.69 -1.54 45.39
C ALA A 569 -26.44 -2.77 44.82
N ASP A 570 -27.65 -2.58 44.28
CA ASP A 570 -28.50 -3.63 43.71
C ASP A 570 -28.17 -3.99 42.24
N GLU A 571 -27.06 -3.48 41.68
CA GLU A 571 -26.47 -3.87 40.37
C GLU A 571 -27.44 -3.87 39.15
N SER A 572 -28.56 -3.14 39.20
CA SER A 572 -29.70 -3.34 38.29
C SER A 572 -29.87 -2.28 37.19
N LYS A 573 -29.08 -1.20 37.22
CA LYS A 573 -28.97 -0.19 36.14
C LYS A 573 -27.53 0.30 36.04
N TYR A 574 -27.10 0.69 34.84
CA TYR A 574 -25.74 1.17 34.59
C TYR A 574 -25.75 2.53 33.88
N SER A 575 -24.91 3.44 34.36
CA SER A 575 -24.73 4.78 33.80
C SER A 575 -23.38 4.86 33.10
N PHE A 576 -23.37 5.35 31.85
CA PHE A 576 -22.20 5.43 31.00
C PHE A 576 -21.76 6.89 30.81
N PHE A 577 -20.50 7.20 31.06
CA PHE A 577 -19.96 8.57 30.98
C PHE A 577 -18.77 8.68 30.02
N PRO A 578 -18.76 9.65 29.08
CA PRO A 578 -17.68 9.82 28.12
C PRO A 578 -16.45 10.46 28.78
N VAL A 579 -15.37 9.70 28.95
CA VAL A 579 -14.13 10.12 29.63
C VAL A 579 -13.42 11.23 28.87
N LYS A 580 -13.50 11.22 27.53
CA LYS A 580 -12.71 12.09 26.63
C LYS A 580 -13.53 13.21 25.98
N HIS A 581 -14.79 13.43 26.40
CA HIS A 581 -15.75 14.31 25.71
C HIS A 581 -15.20 15.70 25.34
N GLN A 582 -14.55 16.42 26.26
CA GLN A 582 -14.03 17.75 25.99
C GLN A 582 -13.01 17.77 24.83
N LYS A 583 -12.13 16.77 24.78
CA LYS A 583 -11.13 16.61 23.69
C LYS A 583 -11.82 16.25 22.37
N GLN A 584 -12.90 15.47 22.41
CA GLN A 584 -13.69 15.11 21.23
C GLN A 584 -14.45 16.34 20.68
N THR A 585 -15.05 17.15 21.56
CA THR A 585 -15.71 18.42 21.20
C THR A 585 -14.74 19.39 20.52
N GLU A 586 -13.58 19.65 21.14
CA GLU A 586 -12.53 20.51 20.59
C GLU A 586 -12.04 20.01 19.22
N ALA A 587 -11.83 18.70 19.07
CA ALA A 587 -11.34 18.10 17.83
C ALA A 587 -12.34 18.19 16.68
N LEU A 588 -13.64 18.02 16.93
CA LEU A 588 -14.68 18.14 15.90
C LEU A 588 -14.84 19.59 15.42
N ILE A 589 -14.71 20.55 16.34
CA ILE A 589 -14.65 21.99 16.02
C ILE A 589 -13.42 22.28 15.16
N GLN A 590 -12.23 21.83 15.58
CA GLN A 590 -10.98 22.04 14.83
C GLN A 590 -11.02 21.37 13.44
N PHE A 591 -11.68 20.22 13.31
CA PHE A 591 -11.95 19.56 12.02
C PHE A 591 -12.81 20.45 11.10
N ALA A 592 -13.91 21.02 11.62
CA ALA A 592 -14.78 21.92 10.87
C ALA A 592 -14.11 23.26 10.49
N GLU A 593 -13.32 23.85 11.39
CA GLU A 593 -12.50 25.04 11.13
C GLU A 593 -11.48 24.77 10.02
N THR A 594 -10.78 23.62 10.11
CA THR A 594 -9.74 23.25 9.15
C THR A 594 -10.36 22.95 7.79
N LEU A 595 -11.46 22.20 7.68
CA LEU A 595 -12.24 22.04 6.45
C LEU A 595 -12.91 23.35 5.96
N SER A 596 -12.91 24.40 6.79
CA SER A 596 -13.55 25.69 6.51
C SER A 596 -15.02 25.51 6.10
N TRP A 597 -15.74 24.85 7.01
CA TRP A 597 -17.15 24.46 6.89
C TRP A 597 -18.09 25.67 6.71
N PRO A 598 -19.07 25.64 5.79
CA PRO A 598 -19.95 26.79 5.52
C PRO A 598 -20.93 27.10 6.65
N CYS A 599 -21.26 26.11 7.50
CA CYS A 599 -22.20 26.28 8.63
C CYS A 599 -21.46 26.25 9.99
N LEU A 600 -20.23 26.74 10.05
CA LEU A 600 -19.32 26.58 11.20
C LEU A 600 -19.92 27.09 12.52
N ASP A 601 -20.58 28.25 12.52
CA ASP A 601 -21.13 28.86 13.74
C ASP A 601 -22.32 28.08 14.29
N GLU A 602 -23.21 27.58 13.42
CA GLU A 602 -24.30 26.69 13.82
C GLU A 602 -23.77 25.36 14.38
N ALA A 603 -22.80 24.77 13.67
CA ALA A 603 -22.18 23.51 14.05
C ALA A 603 -21.50 23.62 15.41
N ARG A 604 -20.68 24.65 15.63
CA ARG A 604 -20.05 24.94 16.93
C ARG A 604 -21.09 25.04 18.04
N GLY A 605 -22.16 25.80 17.81
CA GLY A 605 -23.25 26.00 18.78
C GLY A 605 -23.92 24.70 19.24
N LYS A 606 -24.10 23.71 18.35
CA LYS A 606 -24.55 22.36 18.77
C LYS A 606 -23.43 21.53 19.40
N ILE A 607 -22.24 21.50 18.81
CA ILE A 607 -21.13 20.64 19.26
C ILE A 607 -20.67 20.97 20.69
N GLU A 608 -20.65 22.25 21.06
CA GLU A 608 -20.30 22.70 22.43
C GLU A 608 -21.39 22.32 23.47
N ASN A 609 -22.66 22.26 23.07
CA ASN A 609 -23.77 21.89 23.97
C ASN A 609 -24.06 20.38 23.99
N ALA A 610 -23.65 19.60 22.99
CA ALA A 610 -24.03 18.19 22.82
C ALA A 610 -23.82 17.27 24.04
N PHE A 611 -22.80 17.53 24.87
CA PHE A 611 -22.61 16.79 26.12
C PHE A 611 -23.64 17.19 27.21
N THR A 612 -23.96 18.47 27.32
CA THR A 612 -25.03 18.98 28.18
C THR A 612 -26.39 18.43 27.75
N ASP A 613 -26.65 18.43 26.44
CA ASP A 613 -27.87 17.93 25.81
C ASP A 613 -28.08 16.42 26.07
N LEU A 614 -26.99 15.65 26.00
CA LEU A 614 -26.93 14.23 26.36
C LEU A 614 -27.25 14.01 27.86
N VAL A 615 -26.63 14.79 28.76
CA VAL A 615 -26.87 14.68 30.21
C VAL A 615 -28.29 15.09 30.61
N GLN A 616 -28.94 15.98 29.84
CA GLN A 616 -30.33 16.37 30.02
C GLN A 616 -31.35 15.40 29.40
N ASN A 617 -30.90 14.28 28.82
CA ASN A 617 -31.75 13.28 28.15
C ASN A 617 -32.59 13.88 26.98
N SER A 618 -32.07 14.93 26.34
CA SER A 618 -32.64 15.46 25.10
C SER A 618 -32.24 14.61 23.89
N GLN A 619 -32.85 14.84 22.72
CA GLN A 619 -32.59 14.04 21.51
C GLN A 619 -31.23 14.36 20.86
N SER A 620 -30.15 13.88 21.47
CA SER A 620 -28.80 13.85 20.88
C SER A 620 -28.71 12.77 19.79
N THR A 621 -28.10 13.10 18.65
CA THR A 621 -27.95 12.18 17.52
C THR A 621 -26.83 11.17 17.75
N TYR A 622 -27.11 9.88 17.50
CA TYR A 622 -26.23 8.77 17.83
C TYR A 622 -24.78 8.86 17.32
N ALA A 623 -24.52 9.45 16.15
CA ALA A 623 -23.15 9.65 15.66
C ALA A 623 -22.35 10.59 16.56
N ILE A 624 -22.97 11.66 17.09
CA ILE A 624 -22.35 12.58 18.04
C ILE A 624 -22.11 11.88 19.39
N CYS A 625 -22.99 10.93 19.78
CA CYS A 625 -22.75 10.08 20.94
C CYS A 625 -21.52 9.17 20.73
N ASP A 626 -21.42 8.43 19.63
CA ASP A 626 -20.25 7.60 19.29
C ASP A 626 -18.95 8.41 19.29
N TRP A 627 -19.04 9.67 18.84
CA TRP A 627 -17.95 10.62 18.85
C TRP A 627 -17.53 11.01 20.27
N LEU A 628 -18.45 11.53 21.09
CA LEU A 628 -18.16 11.97 22.47
C LEU A 628 -17.67 10.83 23.37
N PHE A 629 -18.24 9.63 23.23
CA PHE A 629 -17.79 8.42 23.93
C PHE A 629 -16.48 7.84 23.37
N GLY A 630 -16.05 8.24 22.17
CA GLY A 630 -14.80 7.77 21.55
C GLY A 630 -14.84 6.31 21.07
N VAL A 631 -16.03 5.81 20.75
CA VAL A 631 -16.30 4.43 20.26
C VAL A 631 -16.52 4.41 18.74
N THR A 632 -15.89 5.33 18.03
CA THR A 632 -16.02 5.48 16.57
C THR A 632 -15.07 4.51 15.85
N LYS A 633 -15.65 3.66 14.99
CA LYS A 633 -14.93 2.67 14.17
C LYS A 633 -13.79 3.32 13.36
N PRO A 634 -12.62 2.70 13.22
CA PRO A 634 -11.46 3.28 12.52
C PRO A 634 -11.68 3.42 10.99
N GLY A 635 -10.66 3.97 10.32
CA GLY A 635 -10.54 3.93 8.85
C GLY A 635 -11.68 4.58 8.06
N LYS A 636 -12.21 3.87 7.06
CA LYS A 636 -13.26 4.39 6.15
C LYS A 636 -14.56 4.75 6.86
N LEU A 637 -14.82 4.16 8.04
CA LEU A 637 -16.00 4.44 8.86
C LEU A 637 -15.79 5.66 9.77
N PHE A 638 -14.58 5.86 10.31
CA PHE A 638 -14.21 7.04 11.12
C PHE A 638 -14.46 8.35 10.37
N ARG A 639 -13.96 8.45 9.13
CA ARG A 639 -14.16 9.65 8.31
C ARG A 639 -15.64 9.93 8.01
N HIS A 640 -16.44 8.88 7.82
CA HIS A 640 -17.86 9.01 7.50
C HIS A 640 -18.64 9.49 8.73
N GLY A 641 -18.37 8.89 9.91
CA GLY A 641 -18.93 9.31 11.19
C GLY A 641 -18.61 10.78 11.50
N LEU A 642 -17.37 11.22 11.29
CA LEU A 642 -16.97 12.64 11.44
C LEU A 642 -17.81 13.59 10.59
N MET A 643 -18.00 13.30 9.30
CA MET A 643 -18.79 14.16 8.41
C MET A 643 -20.29 14.11 8.75
N ALA A 644 -20.82 12.94 9.11
CA ALA A 644 -22.20 12.80 9.59
C ALA A 644 -22.44 13.64 10.86
N CYS A 645 -21.48 13.67 11.80
CA CYS A 645 -21.54 14.54 12.97
C CYS A 645 -21.62 16.03 12.58
N LEU A 646 -20.82 16.50 11.61
CA LEU A 646 -20.90 17.90 11.15
C LEU A 646 -22.25 18.24 10.49
N VAL A 647 -22.79 17.36 9.64
CA VAL A 647 -24.09 17.57 8.98
C VAL A 647 -25.23 17.61 10.01
N GLN A 648 -25.26 16.66 10.96
CA GLN A 648 -26.27 16.62 12.04
C GLN A 648 -26.13 17.81 13.00
N SER A 649 -24.89 18.28 13.23
CA SER A 649 -24.59 19.49 14.00
C SER A 649 -25.05 20.78 13.30
N SER A 650 -25.28 20.75 11.98
CA SER A 650 -25.59 21.94 11.15
C SER A 650 -27.08 22.00 10.78
N PRO A 651 -27.97 22.59 11.60
CA PRO A 651 -29.42 22.60 11.35
C PRO A 651 -29.82 23.19 9.98
N SER A 652 -29.06 24.14 9.42
CA SER A 652 -29.24 24.65 8.05
C SER A 652 -29.16 23.60 6.92
N ILE A 653 -28.69 22.38 7.21
CA ILE A 653 -28.48 21.28 6.26
C ILE A 653 -28.78 19.89 6.85
N SER A 654 -29.33 19.78 8.06
CA SER A 654 -29.48 18.47 8.73
C SER A 654 -30.46 17.53 8.00
N GLU A 655 -31.33 18.06 7.15
CA GLU A 655 -32.21 17.30 6.23
C GLU A 655 -31.43 16.43 5.23
N VAL A 656 -30.15 16.75 4.97
CA VAL A 656 -29.26 15.96 4.09
C VAL A 656 -28.90 14.58 4.70
N GLY A 657 -29.02 14.44 6.02
CA GLY A 657 -28.76 13.16 6.72
C GLY A 657 -27.34 12.63 6.57
N SER A 658 -27.18 11.32 6.79
CA SER A 658 -25.91 10.60 6.58
C SER A 658 -25.83 10.04 5.15
N ALA A 659 -24.60 9.86 4.63
CA ALA A 659 -24.40 9.27 3.31
C ALA A 659 -24.83 7.79 3.25
N SER A 660 -25.10 7.28 2.05
CA SER A 660 -25.42 5.85 1.87
C SER A 660 -24.17 4.98 1.83
N PHE A 661 -23.03 5.52 1.37
CA PHE A 661 -21.76 4.80 1.26
C PHE A 661 -20.59 5.63 1.81
N TYR A 662 -19.59 4.94 2.37
CA TYR A 662 -18.38 5.55 2.96
C TYR A 662 -17.44 6.25 1.95
N ASN A 663 -17.77 6.21 0.65
CA ASN A 663 -17.04 6.85 -0.45
C ASN A 663 -17.81 8.04 -1.07
N ASP A 664 -19.05 8.31 -0.63
CA ASP A 664 -19.86 9.41 -1.16
C ASP A 664 -19.21 10.77 -0.87
N GLY A 665 -19.30 11.69 -1.84
CA GLY A 665 -19.00 13.10 -1.60
C GLY A 665 -20.23 13.87 -1.12
N LEU A 666 -20.00 15.04 -0.54
CA LEU A 666 -21.04 15.93 -0.01
C LEU A 666 -21.00 17.28 -0.74
N VAL A 667 -22.16 17.77 -1.16
CA VAL A 667 -22.33 19.12 -1.72
C VAL A 667 -23.33 19.89 -0.86
N VAL A 668 -22.90 21.02 -0.28
CA VAL A 668 -23.72 21.86 0.62
C VAL A 668 -23.34 23.34 0.49
N LYS A 669 -24.35 24.22 0.50
CA LYS A 669 -24.19 25.71 0.51
C LYS A 669 -23.16 26.24 -0.52
N GLY A 670 -23.14 25.68 -1.73
CA GLY A 670 -22.22 26.10 -2.80
C GLY A 670 -20.77 25.61 -2.68
N LYS A 671 -20.49 24.67 -1.75
CA LYS A 671 -19.20 23.99 -1.59
C LYS A 671 -19.35 22.48 -1.76
N SER A 672 -18.25 21.80 -2.09
CA SER A 672 -18.18 20.34 -2.12
C SER A 672 -16.98 19.78 -1.36
N TYR A 673 -17.15 18.56 -0.87
CA TYR A 673 -16.21 17.81 -0.04
C TYR A 673 -16.17 16.36 -0.51
N TRP A 674 -14.97 15.81 -0.70
CA TRP A 674 -14.78 14.49 -1.32
C TRP A 674 -13.82 13.62 -0.50
N PRO A 675 -14.09 12.32 -0.29
CA PRO A 675 -13.16 11.43 0.39
C PRO A 675 -11.84 11.31 -0.38
N GLN A 676 -10.72 11.26 0.34
CA GLN A 676 -9.36 11.22 -0.22
C GLN A 676 -9.12 10.04 -1.16
N ARG A 677 -9.73 8.87 -0.93
CA ARG A 677 -9.66 7.72 -1.86
C ARG A 677 -10.58 7.80 -3.06
N ASN A 678 -11.55 8.71 -3.07
CA ASN A 678 -12.43 8.95 -4.22
C ASN A 678 -11.70 9.81 -5.27
N VAL A 679 -11.99 9.62 -6.55
CA VAL A 679 -11.25 10.25 -7.66
C VAL A 679 -11.26 11.79 -7.57
N LEU A 680 -12.36 12.42 -7.14
CA LEU A 680 -12.40 13.87 -6.91
C LEU A 680 -11.57 14.32 -5.70
N GLY A 681 -11.46 13.52 -4.64
CA GLY A 681 -10.54 13.83 -3.53
C GLY A 681 -9.08 13.74 -3.97
N ARG A 682 -8.72 12.70 -4.72
CA ARG A 682 -7.38 12.52 -5.29
C ARG A 682 -7.02 13.63 -6.29
N VAL A 683 -7.94 14.04 -7.16
CA VAL A 683 -7.71 15.09 -8.16
C VAL A 683 -7.72 16.49 -7.52
N PHE A 684 -8.77 16.85 -6.77
CA PHE A 684 -8.88 18.21 -6.20
C PHE A 684 -7.85 18.53 -5.11
N GLY A 685 -7.15 17.55 -4.53
CA GLY A 685 -6.00 17.80 -3.65
C GLY A 685 -4.81 18.53 -4.31
N ALA A 686 -4.86 18.78 -5.61
CA ALA A 686 -3.98 19.72 -6.29
C ALA A 686 -4.36 21.20 -6.10
N LEU A 687 -5.61 21.54 -5.76
CA LEU A 687 -6.06 22.93 -5.56
C LEU A 687 -5.44 23.54 -4.30
N GLN A 688 -4.83 24.72 -4.42
CA GLN A 688 -4.31 25.49 -3.29
C GLN A 688 -5.38 25.86 -2.26
N SER A 689 -6.63 26.05 -2.70
CA SER A 689 -7.77 26.32 -1.82
C SER A 689 -8.29 25.08 -1.09
N SER A 690 -7.93 23.88 -1.54
CA SER A 690 -8.30 22.63 -0.89
C SER A 690 -7.37 22.34 0.28
N LYS A 691 -7.94 21.76 1.34
CA LYS A 691 -7.22 21.23 2.49
C LYS A 691 -7.59 19.75 2.62
N MET A 692 -6.79 19.02 3.39
CA MET A 692 -7.05 17.61 3.67
C MET A 692 -6.97 17.36 5.18
N VAL A 693 -8.01 16.73 5.73
CA VAL A 693 -8.12 16.40 7.15
C VAL A 693 -8.93 15.11 7.29
N CYS A 694 -8.44 14.15 8.08
CA CYS A 694 -9.15 12.91 8.41
C CYS A 694 -9.80 12.18 7.20
N GLY A 695 -9.06 12.06 6.09
CA GLY A 695 -9.55 11.38 4.88
C GLY A 695 -10.56 12.17 4.04
N TRP A 696 -10.80 13.46 4.32
CA TRP A 696 -11.62 14.36 3.52
C TRP A 696 -10.79 15.44 2.84
N VAL A 697 -11.16 15.79 1.60
CA VAL A 697 -10.55 16.87 0.81
C VAL A 697 -11.62 17.94 0.51
N GLY A 698 -11.30 19.19 0.84
CA GLY A 698 -12.16 20.37 0.62
C GLY A 698 -11.68 21.61 1.38
N PRO A 699 -12.35 22.76 1.25
CA PRO A 699 -13.56 22.97 0.45
C PRO A 699 -13.22 23.18 -1.04
N VAL A 700 -13.97 22.53 -1.91
CA VAL A 700 -13.99 22.82 -3.35
C VAL A 700 -15.27 23.62 -3.66
N GLN A 701 -15.36 24.25 -4.82
CA GLN A 701 -16.64 24.78 -5.30
C GLN A 701 -17.68 23.65 -5.51
N ALA A 702 -18.96 24.00 -5.52
CA ALA A 702 -20.01 23.08 -5.95
C ALA A 702 -19.84 22.69 -7.44
N PRO A 703 -20.40 21.55 -7.87
CA PRO A 703 -20.50 21.21 -9.29
C PRO A 703 -21.50 22.14 -10.01
N GLU A 704 -21.51 22.11 -11.33
CA GLU A 704 -22.51 22.78 -12.16
C GLU A 704 -23.92 22.21 -11.93
N GLY A 705 -24.89 23.12 -11.76
CA GLY A 705 -26.28 22.80 -11.46
C GLY A 705 -26.65 23.06 -10.00
N ASP A 706 -27.95 23.09 -9.70
CA ASP A 706 -28.47 23.26 -8.34
C ASP A 706 -28.45 21.90 -7.61
N LEU A 707 -27.24 21.44 -7.29
CA LEU A 707 -26.98 20.15 -6.67
C LEU A 707 -26.61 20.32 -5.20
N SER A 708 -27.31 19.61 -4.31
CA SER A 708 -27.02 19.52 -2.89
C SER A 708 -27.35 18.13 -2.35
N GLY A 709 -26.62 17.66 -1.35
CA GLY A 709 -26.74 16.32 -0.77
C GLY A 709 -25.51 15.44 -0.98
N TRP A 710 -25.70 14.12 -0.83
CA TRP A 710 -24.67 13.10 -0.99
C TRP A 710 -24.61 12.54 -2.42
N PHE A 711 -23.40 12.31 -2.95
CA PHE A 711 -23.16 11.89 -4.34
C PHE A 711 -22.14 10.75 -4.43
N THR A 712 -22.60 9.58 -4.89
CA THR A 712 -21.75 8.42 -5.20
C THR A 712 -21.09 8.58 -6.57
N LEU A 713 -19.76 8.40 -6.66
CA LEU A 713 -19.01 8.54 -7.92
C LEU A 713 -18.58 7.19 -8.52
N THR A 714 -18.68 7.10 -9.84
CA THR A 714 -18.36 5.89 -10.62
C THR A 714 -17.08 6.05 -11.41
N ALA A 715 -15.96 5.67 -10.78
CA ALA A 715 -14.64 5.62 -11.39
C ALA A 715 -14.01 4.22 -11.21
N ARG A 716 -13.51 3.64 -12.31
CA ARG A 716 -12.93 2.28 -12.32
C ARG A 716 -11.61 2.25 -11.54
N ARG A 717 -11.48 1.34 -10.56
CA ARG A 717 -10.19 1.05 -9.93
C ARG A 717 -9.18 0.56 -11.00
N LEU A 718 -7.95 1.05 -10.90
CA LEU A 718 -6.86 0.64 -11.79
C LEU A 718 -6.15 -0.63 -11.27
N ASP A 719 -5.37 -1.24 -12.16
CA ASP A 719 -4.41 -2.28 -11.83
C ASP A 719 -3.16 -1.62 -11.24
N ILE A 720 -2.78 -1.98 -10.02
CA ILE A 720 -1.53 -1.50 -9.41
C ILE A 720 -0.39 -2.46 -9.78
N PRO A 721 0.64 -1.99 -10.50
CA PRO A 721 1.79 -2.82 -10.88
C PRO A 721 2.65 -3.21 -9.67
N ALA A 722 3.45 -4.26 -9.81
CA ALA A 722 4.32 -4.75 -8.76
C ALA A 722 5.42 -3.71 -8.41
N PRO A 723 5.54 -3.28 -7.14
CA PRO A 723 6.53 -2.30 -6.72
C PRO A 723 7.89 -2.94 -6.39
N ALA A 724 8.96 -2.44 -7.02
CA ALA A 724 10.32 -2.96 -6.98
C ALA A 724 10.47 -4.42 -7.48
N SER A 725 11.72 -4.88 -7.66
CA SER A 725 11.97 -6.29 -7.95
C SER A 725 11.68 -7.16 -6.72
N PRO A 726 10.94 -8.29 -6.85
CA PRO A 726 10.72 -9.25 -5.77
C PRO A 726 12.01 -9.83 -5.19
N ASP A 727 13.07 -9.92 -5.99
CA ASP A 727 14.31 -10.66 -5.67
C ASP A 727 15.21 -9.95 -4.62
N GLY A 728 14.70 -8.89 -3.96
CA GLY A 728 15.24 -8.34 -2.72
C GLY A 728 16.57 -7.57 -2.81
N SER A 729 17.27 -7.61 -3.95
CA SER A 729 18.62 -7.05 -4.15
C SER A 729 18.66 -5.54 -4.39
N SER A 730 17.50 -4.90 -4.64
CA SER A 730 17.28 -3.50 -5.05
C SER A 730 17.83 -2.38 -4.11
N ALA A 731 18.64 -2.73 -3.10
CA ALA A 731 19.41 -1.78 -2.29
C ALA A 731 20.84 -1.54 -2.82
N ALA A 732 21.36 -2.41 -3.69
CA ALA A 732 22.67 -2.22 -4.34
C ALA A 732 22.55 -1.27 -5.54
N VAL A 733 23.43 -0.26 -5.60
CA VAL A 733 23.41 0.73 -6.71
C VAL A 733 23.67 0.05 -8.06
N THR A 734 24.46 -1.03 -8.08
CA THR A 734 24.73 -1.90 -9.25
C THR A 734 23.47 -2.41 -9.93
N ASP A 735 22.44 -2.76 -9.17
CA ASP A 735 21.24 -3.44 -9.65
C ASP A 735 20.23 -2.45 -10.23
N ILE A 736 20.22 -1.24 -9.68
CA ILE A 736 19.58 -0.09 -10.31
C ILE A 736 20.25 0.19 -11.67
N ILE A 737 21.57 0.02 -11.81
CA ILE A 737 22.26 0.34 -13.07
C ILE A 737 22.12 -0.76 -14.12
N SER A 738 22.29 -2.04 -13.74
CA SER A 738 22.29 -3.19 -14.66
C SER A 738 20.99 -3.33 -15.47
N SER A 739 19.90 -2.82 -14.93
CA SER A 739 18.56 -2.93 -15.48
C SER A 739 18.17 -1.87 -16.52
N TYR A 740 19.00 -0.83 -16.75
CA TYR A 740 18.79 0.16 -17.82
C TYR A 740 19.61 -0.09 -19.09
N PHE A 741 20.56 -1.03 -19.10
CA PHE A 741 21.41 -1.30 -20.27
C PHE A 741 21.02 -2.61 -20.97
N SER A 742 20.60 -2.52 -22.24
CA SER A 742 20.19 -3.67 -23.06
C SER A 742 21.34 -4.51 -23.63
N ASN A 743 22.59 -4.24 -23.25
CA ASN A 743 23.79 -4.93 -23.74
C ASN A 743 24.89 -4.94 -22.67
N THR A 744 25.45 -6.12 -22.36
CA THR A 744 26.41 -6.33 -21.26
C THR A 744 27.76 -5.64 -21.47
N GLN A 745 28.22 -5.52 -22.72
CA GLN A 745 29.53 -4.89 -23.01
C GLN A 745 29.50 -3.36 -22.83
N GLU A 746 28.43 -2.69 -23.29
CA GLU A 746 28.23 -1.26 -23.05
C GLU A 746 27.93 -0.98 -21.57
N MET A 747 27.17 -1.87 -20.92
CA MET A 747 26.93 -1.84 -19.47
C MET A 747 28.25 -1.85 -18.70
N ALA A 748 29.16 -2.80 -18.95
CA ALA A 748 30.45 -2.91 -18.25
C ALA A 748 31.36 -1.68 -18.47
N PHE A 749 31.40 -1.13 -19.69
CA PHE A 749 32.20 0.07 -19.99
C PHE A 749 31.63 1.32 -19.30
N SER A 750 30.30 1.49 -19.29
CA SER A 750 29.64 2.64 -18.67
C SER A 750 29.52 2.50 -17.13
N LEU A 751 29.53 1.28 -16.60
CA LEU A 751 29.56 0.99 -15.17
C LEU A 751 30.90 1.41 -14.54
N THR A 752 32.02 1.15 -15.22
CA THR A 752 33.36 1.23 -14.59
C THR A 752 33.96 2.65 -14.51
N ASN A 753 33.22 3.69 -14.89
CA ASN A 753 33.64 5.08 -14.79
C ASN A 753 32.81 5.88 -13.76
N LEU A 754 33.44 6.33 -12.68
CA LEU A 754 32.78 7.12 -11.64
C LEU A 754 32.35 8.53 -12.13
N ASP A 755 32.95 9.06 -13.19
CA ASP A 755 32.66 10.41 -13.71
C ASP A 755 31.36 10.50 -14.52
N ASP A 756 30.86 9.39 -15.08
CA ASP A 756 29.54 9.36 -15.73
C ASP A 756 28.37 9.35 -14.72
N TYR A 757 28.67 9.29 -13.42
CA TYR A 757 27.73 9.52 -12.32
C TYR A 757 27.78 10.98 -11.86
N ILE A 758 26.98 11.77 -12.55
CA ILE A 758 26.82 13.21 -12.36
C ILE A 758 25.76 13.51 -11.31
N GLN A 759 25.86 14.67 -10.64
CA GLN A 759 24.76 15.17 -9.80
C GLN A 759 23.52 15.35 -10.67
N SER A 760 22.41 14.73 -10.28
CA SER A 760 21.18 14.85 -11.05
C SER A 760 20.66 16.29 -11.07
N THR A 761 20.20 16.72 -12.23
CA THR A 761 19.45 17.96 -12.40
C THR A 761 18.05 17.65 -12.92
N PRO A 762 17.01 18.39 -12.49
CA PRO A 762 15.70 18.29 -13.12
C PRO A 762 15.80 18.69 -14.59
N PRO A 763 14.95 18.13 -15.48
CA PRO A 763 14.87 18.53 -16.87
C PRO A 763 14.83 20.06 -17.03
N PRO A 764 15.49 20.62 -18.06
CA PRO A 764 15.41 22.06 -18.32
C PRO A 764 13.96 22.45 -18.52
N LYS A 765 13.46 23.44 -17.75
CA LYS A 765 12.06 23.87 -17.83
C LYS A 765 11.72 24.20 -19.30
N PRO A 766 10.78 23.49 -19.94
CA PRO A 766 10.50 23.66 -21.36
C PRO A 766 10.05 25.10 -21.67
N ALA A 767 10.31 25.57 -22.89
CA ALA A 767 10.26 27.00 -23.23
C ALA A 767 8.83 27.58 -23.36
N GLY A 768 8.69 28.86 -23.00
CA GLY A 768 7.42 29.62 -23.05
C GLY A 768 6.72 29.73 -21.68
N SER A 769 5.56 30.37 -21.65
CA SER A 769 4.64 30.39 -20.48
C SER A 769 3.29 29.84 -20.94
N GLN A 770 2.64 29.08 -20.07
CA GLN A 770 1.28 28.61 -20.24
C GLN A 770 0.46 29.08 -19.03
N THR A 771 -0.85 29.19 -19.19
CA THR A 771 -1.80 29.61 -18.16
C THR A 771 -2.93 28.60 -18.11
N VAL A 772 -3.08 27.93 -16.97
CA VAL A 772 -4.12 26.93 -16.72
C VAL A 772 -5.11 27.50 -15.70
N VAL A 773 -6.40 27.50 -16.02
CA VAL A 773 -7.46 27.97 -15.13
C VAL A 773 -8.56 26.91 -15.07
N PHE A 774 -8.82 26.38 -13.88
CA PHE A 774 -9.98 25.53 -13.62
C PHE A 774 -11.24 26.41 -13.57
N LYS A 775 -12.21 26.14 -14.46
CA LYS A 775 -13.48 26.89 -14.51
C LYS A 775 -14.50 26.27 -13.55
N SER A 776 -14.83 25.02 -13.80
CA SER A 776 -16.00 24.35 -13.26
C SER A 776 -15.86 22.83 -13.42
N TYR A 777 -16.79 22.08 -12.83
CA TYR A 777 -16.91 20.65 -13.07
C TYR A 777 -18.36 20.23 -12.93
N LYS A 778 -18.75 19.17 -13.62
CA LYS A 778 -20.12 18.67 -13.68
C LYS A 778 -20.18 17.23 -13.18
N LEU A 779 -21.32 16.87 -12.59
CA LEU A 779 -21.65 15.48 -12.23
C LEU A 779 -22.74 14.98 -13.18
N ASP A 780 -22.34 14.19 -14.18
CA ASP A 780 -23.25 13.54 -15.12
C ASP A 780 -23.75 12.23 -14.53
N GLN A 781 -25.07 12.08 -14.35
CA GLN A 781 -25.66 10.84 -13.83
C GLN A 781 -25.43 9.71 -14.86
N VAL A 782 -24.82 8.61 -14.40
CA VAL A 782 -24.64 7.39 -15.20
C VAL A 782 -25.95 6.60 -15.20
N PRO A 783 -26.42 6.07 -16.34
CA PRO A 783 -27.57 5.16 -16.38
C PRO A 783 -27.19 3.82 -15.73
N ALA A 784 -27.41 3.71 -14.42
CA ALA A 784 -27.14 2.52 -13.63
C ALA A 784 -28.27 1.47 -13.77
N GLY A 785 -27.91 0.19 -13.61
CA GLY A 785 -28.86 -0.92 -13.50
C GLY A 785 -29.34 -1.20 -12.07
N THR A 786 -29.09 -0.28 -11.13
CA THR A 786 -29.34 -0.41 -9.70
C THR A 786 -30.20 0.75 -9.19
N ASN A 787 -30.76 0.63 -7.99
CA ASN A 787 -31.56 1.70 -7.36
C ASN A 787 -30.71 2.88 -6.84
N VAL A 788 -29.39 2.90 -7.06
CA VAL A 788 -28.46 3.93 -6.58
C VAL A 788 -28.17 4.92 -7.72
N LYS A 789 -28.22 6.23 -7.41
CA LYS A 789 -27.84 7.28 -8.36
C LYS A 789 -26.32 7.44 -8.39
N GLU A 790 -25.71 6.84 -9.40
CA GLU A 790 -24.29 6.91 -9.70
C GLU A 790 -23.95 8.09 -10.64
N TYR A 791 -22.82 8.76 -10.41
CA TYR A 791 -22.40 9.93 -11.20
C TYR A 791 -20.94 9.82 -11.70
N ARG A 792 -20.67 10.34 -12.89
CA ARG A 792 -19.31 10.57 -13.41
C ARG A 792 -18.98 12.07 -13.33
N ALA A 793 -17.78 12.38 -12.89
CA ALA A 793 -17.29 13.76 -12.87
C ALA A 793 -16.56 14.12 -14.17
N THR A 794 -16.85 15.32 -14.68
CA THR A 794 -16.17 15.94 -15.83
C THR A 794 -15.66 17.32 -15.42
N LEU A 795 -14.36 17.59 -15.54
CA LEU A 795 -13.74 18.86 -15.15
C LEU A 795 -13.44 19.73 -16.38
N TYR A 796 -13.68 21.03 -16.27
CA TYR A 796 -13.47 22.01 -17.34
C TYR A 796 -12.36 23.00 -16.99
N PHE A 797 -11.42 23.17 -17.92
CA PHE A 797 -10.24 24.01 -17.81
C PHE A 797 -10.15 24.97 -19.00
N GLU A 798 -9.45 26.08 -18.80
CA GLU A 798 -8.90 26.90 -19.87
C GLU A 798 -7.38 26.74 -19.88
N ILE A 799 -6.79 26.52 -21.07
CA ILE A 799 -5.34 26.54 -21.31
C ILE A 799 -5.08 27.61 -22.36
N ASP A 800 -4.43 28.71 -21.98
CA ASP A 800 -4.08 29.83 -22.87
C ASP A 800 -5.25 30.31 -23.77
N GLY A 801 -6.45 30.45 -23.19
CA GLY A 801 -7.67 30.88 -23.88
C GLY A 801 -8.43 29.78 -24.62
N LYS A 802 -8.02 28.50 -24.54
CA LYS A 802 -8.71 27.35 -25.13
C LYS A 802 -9.36 26.48 -24.06
N GLU A 803 -10.62 26.12 -24.26
CA GLU A 803 -11.33 25.23 -23.34
C GLU A 803 -10.94 23.76 -23.56
N VAL A 804 -10.69 23.05 -22.47
CA VAL A 804 -10.32 21.62 -22.44
C VAL A 804 -11.09 20.94 -21.31
N SER A 805 -11.60 19.74 -21.54
CA SER A 805 -12.38 18.98 -20.56
C SER A 805 -11.79 17.59 -20.34
N TYR A 806 -11.75 17.13 -19.08
CA TYR A 806 -11.31 15.78 -18.72
C TYR A 806 -12.41 15.01 -17.99
N ALA A 807 -12.74 13.82 -18.49
CA ALA A 807 -13.77 12.96 -17.91
C ALA A 807 -13.13 11.86 -17.03
N LEU A 808 -13.52 11.82 -15.75
CA LEU A 808 -12.82 10.99 -14.76
C LEU A 808 -13.33 9.54 -14.79
N PHE A 809 -12.80 8.74 -15.73
CA PHE A 809 -13.19 7.34 -15.91
C PHE A 809 -12.59 6.37 -14.88
N THR A 810 -11.45 6.72 -14.29
CA THR A 810 -10.65 5.82 -13.43
C THR A 810 -10.21 6.49 -12.14
N ASN A 811 -9.88 5.68 -11.12
CA ASN A 811 -9.42 6.14 -9.81
C ASN A 811 -7.93 5.76 -9.61
N PRO A 812 -6.98 6.60 -10.09
CA PRO A 812 -5.55 6.36 -9.96
C PRO A 812 -5.04 6.69 -8.55
N ILE A 813 -4.01 5.98 -8.08
CA ILE A 813 -3.32 6.34 -6.84
C ILE A 813 -2.22 7.37 -7.17
N PHE A 814 -2.18 8.43 -6.37
CA PHE A 814 -1.10 9.42 -6.40
C PHE A 814 -0.25 9.26 -5.13
N VAL A 815 1.04 8.99 -5.29
CA VAL A 815 1.98 8.82 -4.18
C VAL A 815 2.84 10.07 -4.04
N ASN A 816 2.97 10.60 -2.84
CA ASN A 816 3.84 11.74 -2.58
C ASN A 816 5.30 11.31 -2.56
N ALA A 817 6.16 11.97 -3.33
CA ALA A 817 7.60 11.77 -3.25
C ALA A 817 8.14 12.22 -1.88
N THR A 818 8.57 11.26 -1.05
CA THR A 818 9.21 11.50 0.25
C THR A 818 10.47 12.36 0.09
N PRO A 819 10.79 13.28 1.02
CA PRO A 819 12.05 14.03 0.97
C PRO A 819 13.28 13.12 1.06
N CYS A 820 14.34 13.47 0.34
CA CYS A 820 15.65 12.83 0.46
C CYS A 820 16.56 13.63 1.42
N ILE A 821 17.65 13.01 1.89
CA ILE A 821 18.63 13.69 2.76
C ILE A 821 19.79 14.19 1.90
N GLY A 822 19.93 15.50 1.78
CA GLY A 822 20.90 16.14 0.87
C GLY A 822 20.25 16.66 -0.42
N ASP A 823 20.93 17.63 -1.06
CA ASP A 823 20.32 18.47 -2.10
C ASP A 823 20.08 17.75 -3.43
N ASN A 824 21.05 16.97 -3.91
CA ASN A 824 20.97 16.19 -5.15
C ASN A 824 21.78 14.90 -5.04
N HIS A 825 21.17 13.77 -5.40
CA HIS A 825 21.85 12.48 -5.48
C HIS A 825 22.35 12.22 -6.90
N ALA A 826 23.49 11.54 -7.01
CA ALA A 826 24.04 11.19 -8.32
C ALA A 826 23.12 10.27 -9.12
N MET A 827 23.16 10.41 -10.44
CA MET A 827 22.46 9.57 -11.40
C MET A 827 23.37 9.33 -12.60
N HIS A 828 23.28 8.15 -13.22
CA HIS A 828 24.08 7.88 -14.39
C HIS A 828 23.65 8.77 -15.57
N LYS A 829 24.60 9.36 -16.30
CA LYS A 829 24.36 10.34 -17.35
C LYS A 829 23.41 9.84 -18.46
N ALA A 830 23.51 8.58 -18.85
CA ALA A 830 22.59 7.98 -19.82
C ALA A 830 21.16 7.82 -19.26
N GLN A 831 21.02 7.50 -17.97
CA GLN A 831 19.74 7.39 -17.27
C GLN A 831 19.06 8.77 -17.15
N GLN A 832 19.82 9.83 -16.88
CA GLN A 832 19.30 11.19 -16.90
C GLN A 832 18.77 11.57 -18.28
N LEU A 833 19.52 11.30 -19.35
CA LEU A 833 19.10 11.56 -20.72
C LEU A 833 17.83 10.78 -21.10
N ALA A 834 17.71 9.52 -20.67
CA ALA A 834 16.51 8.71 -20.87
C ALA A 834 15.28 9.29 -20.14
N PHE A 835 15.43 9.68 -18.86
CA PHE A 835 14.36 10.31 -18.08
C PHE A 835 14.00 11.73 -18.55
N HIS A 836 14.94 12.46 -19.18
CA HIS A 836 14.69 13.79 -19.74
C HIS A 836 13.99 13.72 -21.11
N LYS A 837 14.20 12.64 -21.89
CA LYS A 837 13.62 12.45 -23.24
C LYS A 837 12.11 12.65 -23.29
N ASN A 838 11.38 12.09 -22.33
CA ASN A 838 9.92 12.11 -22.27
C ASN A 838 9.41 13.14 -21.24
N THR A 839 9.96 14.37 -21.30
CA THR A 839 9.49 15.51 -20.51
C THR A 839 8.49 16.34 -21.32
N ILE A 840 7.28 16.56 -20.80
CA ILE A 840 6.22 17.34 -21.47
C ILE A 840 5.55 18.35 -20.54
N ARG A 841 4.82 19.30 -21.12
CA ARG A 841 4.00 20.28 -20.41
C ARG A 841 2.55 19.84 -20.27
N VAL A 842 1.85 20.43 -19.30
CA VAL A 842 0.40 20.26 -19.13
C VAL A 842 -0.39 20.60 -20.40
N ALA A 843 -0.03 21.66 -21.15
CA ALA A 843 -0.66 21.99 -22.42
C ALA A 843 -0.45 20.96 -23.55
N GLU A 844 0.54 20.07 -23.42
CA GLU A 844 0.91 19.07 -24.42
C GLU A 844 0.27 17.69 -24.17
N LEU A 845 -0.34 17.48 -22.99
CA LEU A 845 -0.93 16.21 -22.54
C LEU A 845 -2.02 15.64 -23.47
N GLY A 846 -2.64 16.47 -24.30
CA GLY A 846 -3.88 16.23 -25.05
C GLY A 846 -4.08 14.79 -25.54
N GLU A 847 -3.29 14.36 -26.53
CA GLU A 847 -3.31 12.99 -27.08
C GLU A 847 -2.04 12.19 -26.76
N THR A 848 -1.27 12.56 -25.72
CA THR A 848 -0.01 11.88 -25.39
C THR A 848 -0.20 10.39 -25.14
N LEU A 849 0.51 9.56 -25.92
CA LEU A 849 0.61 8.12 -25.71
C LEU A 849 1.92 7.79 -25.01
N LEU A 850 1.82 7.01 -23.93
CA LEU A 850 2.95 6.49 -23.16
C LEU A 850 3.53 5.23 -23.83
N GLU A 851 4.81 5.27 -24.22
CA GLU A 851 5.59 4.07 -24.55
C GLU A 851 5.82 3.26 -23.26
N LYS A 852 5.63 1.94 -23.30
CA LYS A 852 5.78 1.06 -22.12
C LYS A 852 7.22 1.10 -21.59
N GLY A 853 7.40 1.19 -20.27
CA GLY A 853 8.73 1.21 -19.65
C GLY A 853 9.48 2.54 -19.86
N THR A 854 8.77 3.62 -20.17
CA THR A 854 9.35 4.96 -20.32
C THR A 854 8.72 5.93 -19.33
N LEU A 855 9.55 6.59 -18.52
CA LEU A 855 9.10 7.58 -17.55
C LEU A 855 8.62 8.85 -18.25
N LEU A 856 7.34 9.18 -18.11
CA LEU A 856 6.78 10.48 -18.51
C LEU A 856 6.89 11.48 -17.37
N THR A 857 7.64 12.57 -17.58
CA THR A 857 7.72 13.67 -16.61
C THR A 857 6.83 14.82 -17.04
N ILE A 858 5.74 15.02 -16.30
CA ILE A 858 4.76 16.09 -16.54
C ILE A 858 5.18 17.33 -15.76
N TYR A 859 5.59 18.39 -16.46
CA TYR A 859 5.93 19.68 -15.86
C TYR A 859 4.65 20.47 -15.54
N ALA A 860 4.38 20.59 -14.24
CA ALA A 860 3.19 21.19 -13.66
C ALA A 860 3.55 22.25 -12.59
N ILE A 861 4.35 23.24 -13.00
CA ILE A 861 5.01 24.24 -12.12
C ILE A 861 4.14 25.49 -11.91
N GLY A 862 3.24 25.80 -12.85
CA GLY A 862 2.28 26.90 -12.75
C GLY A 862 1.10 26.58 -11.84
N ASP A 863 0.34 27.60 -11.45
CA ASP A 863 -0.88 27.39 -10.67
C ASP A 863 -1.90 26.52 -11.44
N GLN A 864 -2.61 25.66 -10.71
CA GLN A 864 -3.60 24.71 -11.21
C GLN A 864 -3.12 23.71 -12.28
N GLU A 865 -1.86 23.78 -12.73
CA GLU A 865 -1.26 22.81 -13.65
C GLU A 865 -1.28 21.38 -13.08
N GLU A 866 -0.99 21.23 -11.78
CA GLU A 866 -1.00 19.92 -11.11
C GLU A 866 -2.41 19.30 -11.06
N LEU A 867 -3.46 20.13 -11.00
CA LEU A 867 -4.84 19.68 -10.99
C LEU A 867 -5.23 19.05 -12.33
N LEU A 868 -4.82 19.70 -13.43
CA LEU A 868 -5.05 19.20 -14.78
C LEU A 868 -4.23 17.93 -15.03
N ALA A 869 -2.97 17.88 -14.58
CA ALA A 869 -2.15 16.66 -14.65
C ALA A 869 -2.79 15.48 -13.91
N ARG A 870 -3.32 15.69 -12.69
CA ARG A 870 -4.07 14.65 -11.95
C ARG A 870 -5.38 14.26 -12.67
N ALA A 871 -6.11 15.21 -13.26
CA ALA A 871 -7.33 14.94 -14.02
C ALA A 871 -7.06 14.10 -15.28
N TRP A 872 -6.00 14.42 -16.04
CA TRP A 872 -5.54 13.64 -17.18
C TRP A 872 -5.15 12.20 -16.78
N CYS A 873 -4.44 12.03 -15.67
CA CYS A 873 -4.11 10.69 -15.13
C CYS A 873 -5.37 9.87 -14.81
N ALA A 874 -6.43 10.50 -14.30
CA ALA A 874 -7.71 9.84 -13.98
C ALA A 874 -8.59 9.56 -15.21
N GLU A 875 -8.45 10.32 -16.30
CA GLU A 875 -9.05 9.99 -17.60
C GLU A 875 -8.30 8.85 -18.29
N ARG A 876 -6.97 8.96 -18.42
CA ARG A 876 -6.12 8.04 -19.18
C ARG A 876 -5.77 6.74 -18.46
N GLY A 877 -6.08 6.63 -17.17
CA GLY A 877 -5.79 5.45 -16.36
C GLY A 877 -4.31 5.29 -16.05
N ARG A 878 -3.74 6.27 -15.34
CA ARG A 878 -2.35 6.27 -14.89
C ARG A 878 -2.23 6.64 -13.42
N HIS A 879 -1.58 5.78 -12.65
CA HIS A 879 -0.99 6.14 -11.37
C HIS A 879 0.13 7.15 -11.60
N ALA A 880 0.49 7.97 -10.61
CA ALA A 880 1.62 8.89 -10.73
C ALA A 880 2.28 9.19 -9.38
N VAL A 881 3.58 9.44 -9.42
CA VAL A 881 4.32 10.03 -8.29
C VAL A 881 4.18 11.55 -8.38
N VAL A 882 3.77 12.19 -7.29
CA VAL A 882 3.63 13.64 -7.19
C VAL A 882 4.78 14.18 -6.34
N ARG A 883 5.60 15.06 -6.93
CA ARG A 883 6.69 15.75 -6.26
C ARG A 883 6.41 17.25 -6.32
N ARG A 884 6.25 17.91 -5.16
CA ARG A 884 5.93 19.34 -5.03
C ARG A 884 7.03 20.07 -4.25
N ASP A 885 7.68 21.10 -4.80
CA ASP A 885 8.57 21.99 -4.02
C ASP A 885 7.75 22.71 -2.94
N GLY A 886 8.12 22.60 -1.66
CA GLY A 886 7.32 23.25 -0.60
C GLY A 886 7.89 23.33 0.83
N SER A 887 9.09 22.79 1.11
CA SER A 887 9.75 22.99 2.41
C SER A 887 11.28 22.81 2.30
N ALA A 888 12.02 23.09 3.38
CA ALA A 888 13.49 22.96 3.43
C ALA A 888 14.04 21.51 3.32
N GLN A 889 13.17 20.56 2.94
CA GLN A 889 13.45 19.17 2.62
C GLN A 889 12.48 18.82 1.48
N ASN A 890 12.97 18.75 0.24
CA ASN A 890 12.22 18.35 -0.95
C ASN A 890 12.86 17.09 -1.55
N CYS A 891 12.10 16.28 -2.29
CA CYS A 891 12.68 15.17 -3.06
C CYS A 891 13.47 15.71 -4.27
N CYS A 892 14.71 15.25 -4.47
CA CYS A 892 15.51 15.58 -5.66
C CYS A 892 15.05 14.79 -6.90
N TYR A 893 15.52 15.16 -8.10
CA TYR A 893 14.99 14.59 -9.33
C TYR A 893 15.26 13.10 -9.49
N SER A 894 16.49 12.63 -9.20
CA SER A 894 16.83 11.20 -9.32
C SER A 894 16.00 10.31 -8.40
N CYS A 895 15.76 10.72 -7.15
CA CYS A 895 14.91 9.97 -6.23
C CYS A 895 13.45 9.97 -6.68
N ALA A 896 12.88 11.11 -7.10
CA ALA A 896 11.48 11.16 -7.54
C ALA A 896 11.23 10.34 -8.83
N ALA A 897 12.19 10.38 -9.77
CA ALA A 897 12.16 9.57 -10.99
C ALA A 897 12.36 8.07 -10.70
N GLY A 898 13.30 7.72 -9.82
CA GLY A 898 13.57 6.35 -9.40
C GLY A 898 12.38 5.69 -8.70
N ILE A 899 11.64 6.44 -7.86
CA ILE A 899 10.39 5.99 -7.23
C ILE A 899 9.26 5.80 -8.26
N ALA A 900 9.21 6.59 -9.34
CA ALA A 900 8.17 6.49 -10.36
C ALA A 900 8.36 5.32 -11.36
N CYS A 901 9.61 4.92 -11.59
CA CYS A 901 9.98 3.97 -12.64
C CYS A 901 9.50 2.52 -12.39
N SER A 902 9.21 1.80 -13.47
CA SER A 902 8.89 0.36 -13.52
C SER A 902 10.04 -0.61 -13.25
N VAL A 903 11.27 -0.11 -13.15
CA VAL A 903 12.46 -0.95 -12.98
C VAL A 903 12.94 -1.00 -11.52
N SER A 904 12.99 0.15 -10.85
CA SER A 904 13.52 0.32 -9.49
C SER A 904 12.52 0.96 -8.50
N GLY A 905 11.26 1.10 -8.90
CA GLY A 905 10.26 1.92 -8.21
C GLY A 905 8.86 1.31 -8.18
N LEU A 906 7.84 2.16 -8.13
CA LEU A 906 6.42 1.76 -8.03
C LEU A 906 5.79 1.36 -9.38
N GLY A 907 6.51 1.46 -10.50
CA GLY A 907 6.00 1.10 -11.82
C GLY A 907 4.85 1.92 -12.38
N PHE A 908 4.71 3.15 -11.89
CA PHE A 908 3.69 4.07 -12.40
C PHE A 908 4.07 4.67 -13.76
N ASP A 909 5.37 4.76 -14.06
CA ASP A 909 5.96 5.39 -15.26
C ASP A 909 5.51 6.85 -15.50
N VAL A 910 4.95 7.51 -14.49
CA VAL A 910 4.53 8.93 -14.54
C VAL A 910 4.99 9.68 -13.29
N LEU A 911 5.70 10.78 -13.50
CA LEU A 911 6.14 11.74 -12.49
C LEU A 911 5.52 13.11 -12.76
N ILE A 912 4.70 13.60 -11.82
CA ILE A 912 4.16 14.96 -11.83
C ILE A 912 5.13 15.86 -11.07
N TRP A 913 5.83 16.73 -11.79
CA TRP A 913 6.83 17.65 -11.26
C TRP A 913 6.21 19.03 -11.02
N SER A 914 5.94 19.32 -9.75
CA SER A 914 5.11 20.43 -9.29
C SER A 914 5.85 21.37 -8.31
N CYS A 915 5.28 22.55 -8.08
CA CYS A 915 5.79 23.60 -7.20
C CYS A 915 4.64 24.18 -6.36
N VAL A 916 4.89 24.52 -5.09
CA VAL A 916 4.06 25.50 -4.37
C VAL A 916 4.37 26.89 -4.92
N ALA A 917 3.33 27.69 -5.18
CA ALA A 917 3.43 29.09 -5.61
C ALA A 917 3.56 30.06 -4.42
#